data_AF-A0A1A7KIE1-F1
#
_entry.id   AF-A0A1A7KIE1-F1
#
_cell.length_a   1.000
_cell.length_b   1.000
_cell.length_c   1.000
_cell.angle_alpha   90.00
_cell.angle_beta   90.00
_cell.angle_gamma   90.00
#
_symmetry.space_group_name_H-M   'P 1'
#
loop_
_entity.id
_entity.type
_entity.pdbx_description
1 polymer ?
#
loop_
_entity_poly.entity_id
_entity_poly.type
_entity_poly.pdbx_seq_one_letter_code
_entity_poly.pdbx_strand_id
1 'polypeptide(L)'
;MSKHLKFNNSEIGRKAITRLLIVASLFFFQQIFADGTKEVSPGNNNGTASANGTAYLINPDGASGSYPGSNATTKLKVTITNSSTESIYSGFMARTFDNTNTTLVTNAYMKITSPSNAVDIRLIPAATGTGFIDNYARAWNGPNIGGSMPSGYTPFVYTPTAVGEYTIELYRSNDGGVTAITTGAESQITFPLFDVTVATGTGGTANKVLGRLWSRNWSFITTNLSSTVAPNAYPNVLAASFDGSFYVHTTDGFKSQVIFRPNFRPFGFQLVMNYVGIANTGNFANDSKSRNGTFTGTNTISYPVIPDGYQVFLTSPDQVAFPNGNTGNPAITGAIYGCAPTYYIPYYIDKKGDVAITLDLDGVPGYQSTGADRILQVYDVSVGNNIMAWDGKDNLGNAVPASFSVSVSVLLLQGRVNVPMIDAELNTNGFSATAIFPNLGNRPMFWDDSGPTGNGLATFGSAGNSNSNLTTGGVKTLNLKSGIVGPTHAWDGSTPTLATPAPLTTGQGSNTPALEDDFGNARIINTWFYGAQSESAVRVLSLPGCDNDLDGIDNNLDLDDDNDGILDTVENSGLTDPLGDHDADGVPNYIDPQFPGFIDTNFDGVDDRYDLDLDGIINQFDTDADGDGCADAIEGSEYITSAQIHSLNLVSTDANYKYRGQIRVIFNGTTVNNNPAQIVSTSAASNGVPQIFNPAVSNLNSTTNPTSLVGVADNTDGSSDVGQGVGVALNSFVSGCLDSDNDGIPDEDDLDDDNDGILDSVEKVQTCTNFSTPNSVSTTATNVGTGRALALTIDNDLVTFGGTASGSASLNGSVTYTYTTAIANPVSTFRIYPNGGTASYSDGQVRTIGSLRFYNAAGLLLYSVSNIDVPTSATVNAATHYTDVALPSLVGVKYFIMDGLVDTAASGQEVIWREVRLYSCNFQDTDGDGIPNHLDLDSDGDGCPDAIEGSENVTYRMINPMTATSNSGQIGVLANGTTAGTPAQVISTFPAARGVPQLLNNGANNYNVLNNTNNTAGVVDNTDGSADIGQGVGTSLNSTLQDLECRCYKPANTSTIGLPTNHGITALGRAGADNGNWPMKITGAYTALDAKTKGLVLNRLTTIQINGLTPVRGMMAYDTDLNCLKIYDGTVWACYTKQTCDQY
;
A
#
# COMPACT_ATOMS: atom_id res chain seq x y z
N MET A 1 0.65 -20.75 43.49
CA MET A 1 -0.54 -20.70 44.38
C MET A 1 -1.56 -19.73 43.77
N SER A 2 -2.49 -20.22 42.96
CA SER A 2 -3.66 -19.44 42.53
C SER A 2 -4.68 -20.40 41.94
N LYS A 3 -5.57 -20.91 42.78
CA LYS A 3 -6.88 -21.46 42.41
C LYS A 3 -7.68 -21.55 43.71
N HIS A 4 -8.87 -20.95 43.69
CA HIS A 4 -9.86 -20.83 44.77
C HIS A 4 -9.75 -19.62 45.69
N LEU A 5 -10.22 -18.45 45.22
CA LEU A 5 -11.04 -17.53 46.02
C LEU A 5 -11.99 -16.75 45.09
N LYS A 6 -13.30 -17.01 45.17
CA LYS A 6 -14.35 -16.14 44.64
C LYS A 6 -14.87 -15.29 45.80
N PHE A 7 -14.86 -13.96 45.70
CA PHE A 7 -15.57 -13.09 46.65
C PHE A 7 -16.24 -11.90 45.96
N ASN A 8 -17.41 -11.54 46.49
CA ASN A 8 -18.41 -10.66 45.91
C ASN A 8 -18.04 -9.17 45.89
N ASN A 9 -18.59 -8.47 44.89
CA ASN A 9 -18.49 -7.04 44.61
C ASN A 9 -19.01 -6.14 45.75
N SER A 10 -18.11 -5.55 46.54
CA SER A 10 -18.43 -4.31 47.28
C SER A 10 -17.26 -3.32 47.23
N GLU A 11 -17.56 -2.04 47.01
CA GLU A 11 -16.58 -0.95 46.88
C GLU A 11 -15.68 -0.76 48.12
N ILE A 12 -16.14 -1.21 49.29
CA ILE A 12 -15.38 -1.15 50.55
C ILE A 12 -14.20 -2.14 50.50
N GLY A 13 -14.37 -3.28 49.81
CA GLY A 13 -13.31 -4.26 49.58
C GLY A 13 -12.17 -3.72 48.71
N ARG A 14 -12.48 -2.90 47.68
CA ARG A 14 -11.47 -2.35 46.77
C ARG A 14 -10.49 -1.43 47.49
N LYS A 15 -10.95 -0.52 48.36
CA LYS A 15 -10.05 0.41 49.08
C LYS A 15 -9.20 -0.28 50.15
N ALA A 16 -9.71 -1.32 50.80
CA ALA A 16 -8.95 -2.15 51.73
C ALA A 16 -7.89 -3.00 51.00
N ILE A 17 -8.23 -3.54 49.82
CA ILE A 17 -7.32 -4.30 48.97
C ILE A 17 -6.24 -3.41 48.37
N THR A 18 -6.54 -2.19 47.92
CA THR A 18 -5.51 -1.25 47.44
C THR A 18 -4.56 -0.84 48.56
N ARG A 19 -5.05 -0.61 49.79
CA ARG A 19 -4.18 -0.31 50.94
C ARG A 19 -3.39 -1.54 51.41
N LEU A 20 -3.95 -2.74 51.36
CA LEU A 20 -3.24 -3.98 51.70
C LEU A 20 -2.22 -4.36 50.62
N LEU A 21 -2.49 -4.07 49.33
CA LEU A 21 -1.55 -4.21 48.23
C LEU A 21 -0.44 -3.16 48.29
N ILE A 22 -0.73 -1.91 48.67
CA ILE A 22 0.27 -0.85 48.88
C ILE A 22 1.15 -1.15 50.10
N VAL A 23 0.56 -1.66 51.19
CA VAL A 23 1.33 -2.07 52.39
C VAL A 23 2.09 -3.38 52.16
N ALA A 24 1.56 -4.32 51.37
CA ALA A 24 2.28 -5.52 50.94
C ALA A 24 3.39 -5.22 49.91
N SER A 25 3.23 -4.17 49.08
CA SER A 25 4.30 -3.69 48.19
C SER A 25 5.37 -2.85 48.93
N LEU A 26 5.05 -2.30 50.11
CA LEU A 26 6.03 -1.70 51.03
C LEU A 26 6.81 -2.74 51.87
N PHE A 27 6.44 -4.03 51.83
CA PHE A 27 7.10 -5.11 52.58
C PHE A 27 7.73 -6.20 51.71
N PHE A 28 7.92 -5.96 50.41
CA PHE A 28 8.88 -6.77 49.65
C PHE A 28 10.28 -6.38 50.09
N PHE A 29 10.83 -7.21 50.98
CA PHE A 29 12.25 -7.26 51.30
C PHE A 29 13.08 -6.93 50.06
N GLN A 30 13.98 -5.96 50.17
CA GLN A 30 15.07 -5.77 49.23
C GLN A 30 15.77 -7.13 49.07
N GLN A 31 15.46 -7.84 47.99
CA GLN A 31 16.15 -9.07 47.67
C GLN A 31 17.46 -8.66 46.99
N ILE A 32 18.47 -8.51 47.83
CA ILE A 32 19.81 -8.06 47.49
C ILE A 32 20.50 -9.18 46.70
N PHE A 33 20.69 -9.05 45.37
CA PHE A 33 21.41 -10.04 44.56
C PHE A 33 22.46 -9.43 43.65
N ALA A 34 23.36 -10.26 43.14
CA ALA A 34 24.66 -9.96 42.54
C ALA A 34 24.85 -10.84 41.29
N ASP A 35 25.61 -10.41 40.27
CA ASP A 35 25.78 -11.18 39.02
C ASP A 35 27.00 -12.13 39.14
N GLY A 36 26.77 -13.45 39.23
CA GLY A 36 27.85 -14.44 39.27
C GLY A 36 27.43 -15.84 39.69
N THR A 37 28.08 -16.38 40.73
CA THR A 37 27.89 -17.76 41.21
C THR A 37 26.44 -18.12 41.49
N LYS A 38 25.65 -17.18 42.00
CA LYS A 38 24.25 -17.43 42.35
C LYS A 38 23.41 -17.81 41.12
N GLU A 39 23.68 -17.22 39.96
CA GLU A 39 22.91 -17.42 38.74
C GLU A 39 23.31 -18.71 38.01
N VAL A 40 24.60 -19.04 38.03
CA VAL A 40 25.15 -20.23 37.34
C VAL A 40 25.26 -21.46 38.23
N SER A 41 25.09 -21.29 39.54
CA SER A 41 25.08 -22.35 40.56
C SER A 41 24.06 -22.02 41.64
N PRO A 42 22.74 -22.04 41.38
CA PRO A 42 21.73 -21.57 42.31
C PRO A 42 21.59 -22.39 43.62
N GLY A 43 22.31 -23.51 43.76
CA GLY A 43 22.38 -24.28 45.01
C GLY A 43 21.02 -24.83 45.46
N ASN A 44 20.89 -25.12 46.76
CA ASN A 44 19.57 -25.29 47.35
C ASN A 44 19.00 -23.91 47.77
N ASN A 45 17.68 -23.75 47.69
CA ASN A 45 16.98 -22.56 48.18
C ASN A 45 17.32 -22.34 49.67
N ASN A 46 18.37 -21.55 49.96
CA ASN A 46 18.86 -21.05 51.26
C ASN A 46 20.37 -20.71 51.27
N GLY A 47 21.09 -20.73 50.14
CA GLY A 47 22.50 -20.35 50.12
C GLY A 47 23.44 -21.44 50.66
N THR A 48 23.01 -22.71 50.63
CA THR A 48 23.90 -23.86 50.90
C THR A 48 24.46 -24.38 49.58
N ALA A 49 25.74 -24.74 49.59
CA ALA A 49 26.39 -25.32 48.42
C ALA A 49 25.71 -26.63 48.00
N SER A 50 25.54 -26.82 46.69
CA SER A 50 24.97 -28.03 46.09
C SER A 50 26.07 -28.90 45.47
N ALA A 51 25.75 -30.17 45.24
CA ALA A 51 26.55 -31.05 44.39
C ALA A 51 26.50 -30.64 42.90
N ASN A 52 25.49 -29.83 42.52
CA ASN A 52 25.31 -29.25 41.19
C ASN A 52 25.81 -27.80 41.18
N GLY A 53 27.10 -27.61 40.94
CA GLY A 53 27.71 -26.30 40.78
C GLY A 53 28.42 -26.16 39.43
N THR A 54 28.84 -24.93 39.16
CA THR A 54 29.50 -24.51 37.93
C THR A 54 30.60 -23.50 38.27
N ALA A 55 31.78 -23.67 37.69
CA ALA A 55 32.90 -22.75 37.79
C ALA A 55 33.11 -22.04 36.45
N TYR A 56 33.41 -20.73 36.48
CA TYR A 56 33.87 -20.03 35.28
C TYR A 56 35.26 -20.53 34.88
N LEU A 57 35.44 -20.87 33.61
CA LEU A 57 36.65 -21.51 33.10
C LEU A 57 37.48 -20.52 32.27
N ILE A 58 38.76 -20.42 32.59
CA ILE A 58 39.78 -19.82 31.73
C ILE A 58 40.71 -20.94 31.28
N ASN A 59 40.68 -21.26 29.99
CA ASN A 59 41.55 -22.24 29.37
C ASN A 59 42.10 -21.66 28.05
N PRO A 60 43.25 -20.96 28.10
CA PRO A 60 43.87 -20.37 26.93
C PRO A 60 44.21 -21.38 25.82
N ASP A 61 44.66 -22.60 26.18
CA ASP A 61 44.98 -23.66 25.22
C ASP A 61 43.74 -24.09 24.40
N GLY A 62 42.54 -24.00 24.99
CA GLY A 62 41.26 -24.28 24.33
C GLY A 62 40.53 -23.02 23.82
N ALA A 63 41.18 -21.87 23.80
CA ALA A 63 40.58 -20.57 23.46
C ALA A 63 39.31 -20.22 24.27
N SER A 64 39.24 -20.66 25.54
CA SER A 64 38.09 -20.49 26.42
C SER A 64 38.29 -19.41 27.48
N GLY A 65 37.27 -18.57 27.67
CA GLY A 65 37.20 -17.58 28.74
C GLY A 65 37.90 -16.25 28.43
N SER A 66 37.78 -15.30 29.35
CA SER A 66 38.33 -13.95 29.24
C SER A 66 39.73 -13.86 29.84
N TYR A 67 40.76 -13.85 29.00
CA TYR A 67 42.17 -13.69 29.41
C TYR A 67 42.92 -12.75 28.46
N PRO A 68 44.04 -12.12 28.84
CA PRO A 68 44.80 -11.25 27.95
C PRO A 68 45.19 -11.93 26.65
N GLY A 69 44.78 -11.36 25.51
CA GLY A 69 44.99 -11.92 24.18
C GLY A 69 43.88 -12.85 23.65
N SER A 70 42.87 -13.19 24.47
CA SER A 70 41.68 -13.94 24.00
C SER A 70 40.85 -13.12 23.00
N ASN A 71 40.02 -13.81 22.21
CA ASN A 71 39.07 -13.19 21.27
C ASN A 71 38.16 -12.19 22.00
N ALA A 72 37.80 -11.08 21.33
CA ALA A 72 36.87 -10.07 21.83
C ALA A 72 35.52 -10.66 22.27
N THR A 73 35.06 -11.76 21.67
CA THR A 73 33.81 -12.43 22.00
C THR A 73 33.83 -13.16 23.35
N THR A 74 34.99 -13.67 23.78
CA THR A 74 35.12 -14.40 25.06
C THR A 74 35.32 -13.47 26.26
N LYS A 75 35.46 -12.16 26.00
CA LYS A 75 35.72 -11.16 27.04
C LYS A 75 34.50 -10.96 27.93
N LEU A 76 34.74 -10.97 29.24
CA LEU A 76 33.77 -10.44 30.19
C LEU A 76 33.73 -8.92 30.05
N LYS A 77 32.53 -8.37 29.90
CA LYS A 77 32.27 -6.94 29.78
C LYS A 77 31.28 -6.48 30.83
N VAL A 78 31.48 -5.25 31.30
CA VAL A 78 30.60 -4.57 32.26
C VAL A 78 30.21 -3.20 31.71
N THR A 79 28.92 -2.93 31.62
CA THR A 79 28.40 -1.64 31.12
C THR A 79 28.12 -0.67 32.25
N ILE A 80 28.76 0.51 32.21
CA ILE A 80 28.55 1.63 33.13
C ILE A 80 27.78 2.72 32.41
N THR A 81 26.67 3.17 32.99
CA THR A 81 25.81 4.26 32.47
C THR A 81 26.02 5.58 33.20
N ASN A 82 26.54 5.54 34.42
CA ASN A 82 26.84 6.74 35.19
C ASN A 82 28.11 6.56 36.03
N SER A 83 29.25 6.97 35.48
CA SER A 83 30.56 6.85 36.14
C SER A 83 30.71 7.73 37.39
N SER A 84 29.81 8.67 37.65
CA SER A 84 29.84 9.49 38.86
C SER A 84 29.20 8.81 40.08
N THR A 85 28.32 7.83 39.85
CA THR A 85 27.55 7.18 40.92
C THR A 85 27.72 5.67 40.97
N GLU A 86 28.08 5.04 39.85
CA GLU A 86 28.24 3.59 39.73
C GLU A 86 29.68 3.17 40.06
N SER A 87 29.83 1.98 40.63
CA SER A 87 31.12 1.32 40.81
C SER A 87 31.02 -0.17 40.54
N ILE A 88 32.12 -0.77 40.12
CA ILE A 88 32.23 -2.21 39.86
C ILE A 88 32.78 -2.88 41.13
N TYR A 89 32.03 -3.84 41.65
CA TYR A 89 32.37 -4.63 42.82
C TYR A 89 32.62 -6.07 42.39
N SER A 90 33.79 -6.63 42.70
CA SER A 90 34.09 -8.00 42.27
C SER A 90 34.78 -8.85 43.34
N GLY A 91 34.57 -10.16 43.25
CA GLY A 91 35.22 -11.15 44.10
C GLY A 91 35.35 -12.49 43.40
N PHE A 92 36.40 -13.24 43.76
CA PHE A 92 36.75 -14.50 43.09
C PHE A 92 37.33 -15.51 44.09
N MET A 93 37.20 -16.79 43.75
CA MET A 93 37.97 -17.91 44.33
C MET A 93 38.67 -18.65 43.20
N ALA A 94 39.97 -18.45 43.07
CA ALA A 94 40.77 -19.02 42.00
C ALA A 94 41.33 -20.42 42.37
N ARG A 95 41.18 -21.42 41.48
CA ARG A 95 41.70 -22.78 41.66
C ARG A 95 42.40 -23.33 40.42
N THR A 96 43.32 -24.29 40.63
CA THR A 96 44.07 -24.95 39.55
C THR A 96 43.17 -25.84 38.71
N PHE A 97 43.23 -25.77 37.38
CA PHE A 97 42.50 -26.71 36.52
C PHE A 97 43.27 -28.05 36.45
N ASP A 98 42.98 -28.96 37.38
CA ASP A 98 43.50 -30.33 37.39
C ASP A 98 42.43 -31.34 37.86
N ASN A 99 42.75 -32.63 37.88
CA ASN A 99 41.80 -33.70 38.24
C ASN A 99 41.34 -33.67 39.71
N THR A 100 42.00 -32.91 40.57
CA THR A 100 41.61 -32.72 41.97
C THR A 100 41.05 -31.33 42.23
N ASN A 101 41.58 -30.32 41.54
CA ASN A 101 41.21 -28.90 41.52
C ASN A 101 40.77 -28.39 42.91
N THR A 102 41.58 -28.76 43.91
CA THR A 102 41.43 -28.40 45.33
C THR A 102 42.46 -27.37 45.78
N THR A 103 43.41 -27.00 44.92
CA THR A 103 44.49 -26.08 45.24
C THR A 103 44.09 -24.65 44.92
N LEU A 104 44.19 -23.76 45.90
CA LEU A 104 43.98 -22.32 45.70
C LEU A 104 45.18 -21.73 44.95
N VAL A 105 44.90 -20.89 43.96
CA VAL A 105 45.94 -20.28 43.12
C VAL A 105 46.42 -18.98 43.76
N THR A 106 47.74 -18.85 43.95
CA THR A 106 48.38 -17.67 44.57
C THR A 106 48.85 -16.61 43.58
N ASN A 107 48.86 -16.94 42.28
CA ASN A 107 49.38 -16.10 41.22
C ASN A 107 48.30 -15.73 40.17
N ALA A 108 47.04 -15.63 40.61
CA ALA A 108 45.89 -15.25 39.78
C ALA A 108 45.66 -13.74 39.82
N TYR A 109 45.35 -13.14 38.67
CA TYR A 109 45.16 -11.70 38.52
C TYR A 109 43.87 -11.38 37.77
N MET A 110 43.28 -10.24 38.12
CA MET A 110 42.21 -9.59 37.37
C MET A 110 42.77 -8.32 36.73
N LYS A 111 42.50 -8.12 35.45
CA LYS A 111 42.78 -6.90 34.70
C LYS A 111 41.48 -6.27 34.23
N ILE A 112 41.24 -5.02 34.62
CA ILE A 112 40.12 -4.21 34.15
C ILE A 112 40.65 -3.17 33.17
N THR A 113 40.08 -3.14 31.97
CA THR A 113 40.39 -2.13 30.94
C THR A 113 39.17 -1.26 30.71
N SER A 114 39.34 0.05 30.85
CA SER A 114 38.28 1.06 30.65
C SER A 114 38.02 1.36 29.17
N PRO A 115 36.90 2.04 28.83
CA PRO A 115 36.64 2.52 27.47
C PRO A 115 37.73 3.43 26.90
N SER A 116 38.46 4.14 27.76
CA SER A 116 39.59 4.99 27.40
C SER A 116 40.94 4.26 27.41
N ASN A 117 40.93 2.93 27.46
CA ASN A 117 42.10 2.04 27.52
C ASN A 117 42.98 2.20 28.78
N ALA A 118 42.50 2.86 29.84
CA ALA A 118 43.17 2.81 31.14
C ALA A 118 43.04 1.40 31.74
N VAL A 119 44.13 0.89 32.30
CA VAL A 119 44.26 -0.50 32.81
C VAL A 119 44.48 -0.50 34.32
N ASP A 120 43.74 -1.34 35.04
CA ASP A 120 43.93 -1.64 36.47
C ASP A 120 44.15 -3.15 36.66
N ILE A 121 45.25 -3.54 37.29
CA ILE A 121 45.64 -4.96 37.51
C ILE A 121 45.69 -5.24 39.01
N ARG A 122 44.99 -6.28 39.44
CA ARG A 122 44.90 -6.67 40.85
C ARG A 122 45.18 -8.16 41.04
N LEU A 123 46.00 -8.49 42.04
CA LEU A 123 46.19 -9.86 42.50
C LEU A 123 44.91 -10.36 43.19
N ILE A 124 44.40 -11.52 42.77
CA ILE A 124 43.28 -12.21 43.42
C ILE A 124 43.85 -13.01 44.61
N PRO A 125 43.46 -12.72 45.86
CA PRO A 125 44.04 -13.40 47.01
C PRO A 125 43.64 -14.87 47.06
N ALA A 126 44.57 -15.74 47.48
CA ALA A 126 44.32 -17.17 47.51
C ALA A 126 43.44 -17.65 48.67
N ALA A 127 43.44 -16.97 49.83
CA ALA A 127 42.85 -17.53 51.05
C ALA A 127 42.11 -16.55 51.96
N THR A 128 42.50 -15.27 51.99
CA THR A 128 41.85 -14.23 52.81
C THR A 128 42.05 -12.85 52.18
N GLY A 129 41.22 -11.88 52.55
CA GLY A 129 41.37 -10.48 52.17
C GLY A 129 40.34 -9.96 51.16
N THR A 130 40.53 -8.71 50.74
CA THR A 130 39.66 -8.02 49.78
C THR A 130 39.66 -8.71 48.43
N GLY A 131 38.47 -8.97 47.88
CA GLY A 131 38.28 -9.65 46.60
C GLY A 131 38.29 -11.17 46.66
N PHE A 132 38.53 -11.78 47.83
CA PHE A 132 38.45 -13.23 48.00
C PHE A 132 37.05 -13.67 48.47
N ILE A 133 36.50 -14.70 47.83
CA ILE A 133 35.26 -15.36 48.25
C ILE A 133 35.62 -16.69 48.92
N ASP A 134 35.37 -16.79 50.22
CA ASP A 134 35.80 -17.94 51.04
C ASP A 134 34.86 -19.15 50.98
N ASN A 135 33.56 -18.93 50.71
CA ASN A 135 32.55 -19.97 50.66
C ASN A 135 31.32 -19.54 49.83
N TYR A 136 30.53 -20.55 49.47
CA TYR A 136 29.33 -20.38 48.65
C TYR A 136 28.30 -19.43 49.28
N ALA A 137 28.10 -19.47 50.61
CA ALA A 137 27.10 -18.62 51.27
C ALA A 137 27.45 -17.12 51.14
N ARG A 138 28.73 -16.75 51.18
CA ARG A 138 29.16 -15.37 50.91
C ARG A 138 29.02 -14.99 49.43
N ALA A 139 29.31 -15.92 48.51
CA ALA A 139 29.07 -15.71 47.08
C ALA A 139 27.58 -15.49 46.79
N TRP A 140 26.72 -16.33 47.38
CA TRP A 140 25.26 -16.26 47.28
C TRP A 140 24.69 -14.92 47.75
N ASN A 141 25.23 -14.35 48.83
CA ASN A 141 24.83 -13.05 49.35
C ASN A 141 25.40 -11.87 48.52
N GLY A 142 26.44 -12.11 47.73
CA GLY A 142 27.13 -11.11 46.92
C GLY A 142 28.03 -10.17 47.74
N PRO A 143 28.44 -9.02 47.16
CA PRO A 143 29.40 -8.11 47.77
C PRO A 143 28.79 -7.37 48.97
N ASN A 144 29.58 -7.25 50.04
CA ASN A 144 29.30 -6.38 51.17
C ASN A 144 29.73 -4.94 50.87
N ILE A 145 28.80 -4.11 50.41
CA ILE A 145 29.08 -2.72 50.01
C ILE A 145 28.75 -1.80 51.18
N GLY A 146 29.78 -1.27 51.84
CA GLY A 146 29.60 -0.29 52.91
C GLY A 146 28.80 -0.81 54.12
N GLY A 147 28.81 -2.13 54.37
CA GLY A 147 28.09 -2.77 55.47
C GLY A 147 26.65 -3.17 55.16
N SER A 148 26.17 -2.95 53.93
CA SER A 148 24.79 -3.27 53.53
C SER A 148 24.48 -4.78 53.51
N MET A 149 25.50 -5.62 53.34
CA MET A 149 25.35 -7.08 53.35
C MET A 149 26.47 -7.75 54.17
N PRO A 150 26.43 -7.70 55.51
CA PRO A 150 27.51 -8.20 56.37
C PRO A 150 27.87 -9.67 56.18
N SER A 151 26.91 -10.50 55.76
CA SER A 151 27.10 -11.91 55.44
C SER A 151 27.64 -12.17 54.02
N GLY A 152 27.90 -11.11 53.25
CA GLY A 152 28.53 -11.14 51.93
C GLY A 152 30.06 -11.12 51.98
N TYR A 153 30.71 -11.24 50.82
CA TYR A 153 32.17 -11.15 50.70
C TYR A 153 32.66 -9.70 50.70
N THR A 154 33.94 -9.46 51.01
CA THR A 154 34.54 -8.10 50.92
C THR A 154 35.05 -7.88 49.50
N PRO A 155 34.43 -7.02 48.67
CA PRO A 155 34.75 -6.94 47.25
C PRO A 155 35.98 -6.07 46.95
N PHE A 156 36.61 -6.33 45.81
CA PHE A 156 37.35 -5.29 45.12
C PHE A 156 36.39 -4.19 44.68
N VAL A 157 36.79 -2.93 44.84
CA VAL A 157 36.04 -1.77 44.34
C VAL A 157 36.85 -1.12 43.23
N TYR A 158 36.24 -1.01 42.06
CA TYR A 158 36.77 -0.21 40.95
C TYR A 158 35.80 0.94 40.68
N THR A 159 36.32 2.17 40.70
CA THR A 159 35.57 3.39 40.41
C THR A 159 35.75 3.75 38.94
N PRO A 160 34.72 3.61 38.10
CA PRO A 160 34.76 3.96 36.68
C PRO A 160 35.17 5.43 36.48
N THR A 161 36.04 5.68 35.51
CA THR A 161 36.46 7.04 35.13
C THR A 161 35.66 7.62 33.97
N ALA A 162 34.88 6.79 33.28
CA ALA A 162 34.04 7.15 32.14
C ALA A 162 32.82 6.23 32.03
N VAL A 163 31.76 6.70 31.36
CA VAL A 163 30.62 5.90 30.91
C VAL A 163 31.08 5.00 29.75
N GLY A 164 30.54 3.77 29.66
CA GLY A 164 30.84 2.83 28.58
C GLY A 164 31.15 1.41 29.06
N GLU A 165 31.71 0.61 28.15
CA GLU A 165 32.06 -0.81 28.37
C GLU A 165 33.46 -0.98 28.97
N TYR A 166 33.52 -1.65 30.13
CA TYR A 166 34.76 -2.07 30.77
C TYR A 166 34.99 -3.55 30.49
N THR A 167 36.23 -3.93 30.16
CA THR A 167 36.61 -5.33 29.91
C THR A 167 37.31 -5.91 31.13
N ILE A 168 36.91 -7.10 31.57
CA ILE A 168 37.52 -7.83 32.69
C ILE A 168 38.20 -9.10 32.16
N GLU A 169 39.50 -9.21 32.39
CA GLU A 169 40.33 -10.36 31.99
C GLU A 169 40.92 -11.02 33.23
N LEU A 170 40.86 -12.36 33.29
CA LEU A 170 41.33 -13.17 34.40
C LEU A 170 42.44 -14.11 33.91
N TYR A 171 43.56 -14.18 34.62
CA TYR A 171 44.73 -14.93 34.16
C TYR A 171 45.71 -15.25 35.29
N ARG A 172 46.69 -16.11 35.01
CA ARG A 172 47.83 -16.39 35.90
C ARG A 172 49.07 -15.65 35.42
N SER A 173 49.91 -15.20 36.34
CA SER A 173 51.15 -14.45 36.04
C SER A 173 52.20 -14.67 37.12
N ASN A 174 53.47 -14.82 36.72
CA ASN A 174 54.59 -15.04 37.64
C ASN A 174 55.42 -13.76 37.93
N ASP A 175 55.05 -12.63 37.34
CA ASP A 175 55.80 -11.37 37.38
C ASP A 175 54.97 -10.19 37.91
N GLY A 176 54.04 -10.46 38.84
CA GLY A 176 53.23 -9.43 39.46
C GLY A 176 52.03 -8.97 38.62
N GLY A 177 51.60 -9.78 37.64
CA GLY A 177 50.47 -9.47 36.77
C GLY A 177 50.87 -8.81 35.45
N VAL A 178 52.17 -8.59 35.20
CA VAL A 178 52.66 -7.89 34.00
C VAL A 178 52.46 -8.74 32.74
N THR A 179 52.88 -10.01 32.78
CA THR A 179 52.78 -10.96 31.66
C THR A 179 51.81 -12.09 32.00
N ALA A 180 50.81 -12.29 31.15
CA ALA A 180 49.87 -13.40 31.29
C ALA A 180 50.48 -14.73 30.83
N ILE A 181 50.26 -15.79 31.60
CA ILE A 181 50.55 -17.16 31.19
C ILE A 181 49.40 -17.64 30.32
N THR A 182 49.65 -17.80 29.02
CA THR A 182 48.61 -18.10 28.01
C THR A 182 48.78 -19.46 27.32
N THR A 183 49.71 -20.30 27.79
CA THR A 183 49.96 -21.63 27.22
C THR A 183 50.30 -22.65 28.29
N GLY A 184 49.86 -23.89 28.09
CA GLY A 184 50.15 -25.04 28.94
C GLY A 184 49.28 -25.12 30.20
N ALA A 185 49.40 -26.21 30.95
CA ALA A 185 48.55 -26.50 32.11
C ALA A 185 48.56 -25.39 33.19
N GLU A 186 49.66 -24.65 33.33
CA GLU A 186 49.70 -23.51 34.26
C GLU A 186 48.87 -22.31 33.82
N SER A 187 48.51 -22.19 32.54
CA SER A 187 47.64 -21.13 32.04
C SER A 187 46.17 -21.32 32.42
N GLN A 188 45.78 -22.55 32.75
CA GLN A 188 44.40 -22.94 32.99
C GLN A 188 44.01 -22.68 34.44
N ILE A 189 42.86 -22.02 34.64
CA ILE A 189 42.37 -21.62 35.95
C ILE A 189 40.85 -21.64 35.99
N THR A 190 40.28 -22.09 37.10
CA THR A 190 38.83 -22.06 37.32
C THR A 190 38.45 -21.14 38.47
N PHE A 191 37.23 -20.62 38.38
CA PHE A 191 36.64 -19.77 39.42
C PHE A 191 35.31 -20.38 39.87
N PRO A 192 35.31 -21.33 40.83
CA PRO A 192 34.07 -21.94 41.32
C PRO A 192 33.17 -20.95 42.03
N LEU A 193 33.77 -19.91 42.64
CA LEU A 193 33.06 -18.78 43.19
C LEU A 193 33.56 -17.51 42.48
N PHE A 194 32.65 -16.75 41.88
CA PHE A 194 32.93 -15.46 41.27
C PHE A 194 31.70 -14.58 41.35
N ASP A 195 31.93 -13.27 41.36
CA ASP A 195 30.88 -12.28 41.39
C ASP A 195 31.41 -10.97 40.81
N VAL A 196 30.63 -10.34 39.94
CA VAL A 196 30.92 -9.01 39.39
C VAL A 196 29.63 -8.20 39.35
N THR A 197 29.50 -7.26 40.26
CA THR A 197 28.27 -6.49 40.47
C THR A 197 28.51 -5.01 40.23
N VAL A 198 27.60 -4.35 39.50
CA VAL A 198 27.52 -2.88 39.46
C VAL A 198 26.60 -2.40 40.57
N ALA A 199 26.96 -1.34 41.28
CA ALA A 199 26.07 -0.72 42.26
C ALA A 199 26.20 0.80 42.27
N THR A 200 25.12 1.48 42.66
CA THR A 200 25.04 2.94 42.83
C THR A 200 25.16 3.33 44.30
N GLY A 201 25.90 4.39 44.60
CA GLY A 201 26.03 4.96 45.96
C GLY A 201 27.20 4.38 46.79
N THR A 202 27.47 5.02 47.94
CA THR A 202 28.54 4.64 48.89
C THR A 202 27.98 4.39 50.29
N GLY A 203 28.40 3.32 50.97
CA GLY A 203 27.92 2.99 52.32
C GLY A 203 26.71 2.05 52.33
N GLY A 204 26.02 1.94 53.46
CA GLY A 204 24.85 1.06 53.66
C GLY A 204 23.61 1.36 52.79
N THR A 205 23.68 2.34 51.89
CA THR A 205 22.64 2.78 50.94
C THR A 205 22.91 2.34 49.50
N ALA A 206 23.91 1.48 49.26
CA ALA A 206 24.27 1.05 47.91
C ALA A 206 23.18 0.20 47.25
N ASN A 207 22.70 0.61 46.07
CA ASN A 207 21.72 -0.14 45.27
C ASN A 207 22.42 -0.88 44.13
N LYS A 208 22.37 -2.21 44.16
CA LYS A 208 22.93 -3.07 43.09
C LYS A 208 22.11 -2.93 41.80
N VAL A 209 22.79 -2.93 40.66
CA VAL A 209 22.21 -2.84 39.31
C VAL A 209 22.56 -4.13 38.58
N LEU A 210 21.56 -5.01 38.42
CA LEU A 210 21.70 -6.29 37.71
C LEU A 210 21.76 -6.07 36.19
N GLY A 211 22.15 -7.11 35.46
CA GLY A 211 22.12 -7.11 34.00
C GLY A 211 23.19 -6.21 33.40
N ARG A 212 24.32 -6.05 34.09
CA ARG A 212 25.45 -5.23 33.64
C ARG A 212 26.67 -6.05 33.26
N LEU A 213 26.82 -7.26 33.80
CA LEU A 213 27.85 -8.21 33.40
C LEU A 213 27.35 -9.06 32.23
N TRP A 214 28.15 -9.11 31.16
CA TRP A 214 27.85 -9.93 29.99
C TRP A 214 29.12 -10.42 29.29
N SER A 215 28.94 -11.45 28.46
CA SER A 215 29.93 -11.94 27.50
C SER A 215 29.19 -12.32 26.22
N ARG A 216 29.90 -12.41 25.08
CA ARG A 216 29.33 -12.98 23.85
C ARG A 216 29.58 -14.48 23.74
N ASN A 217 30.58 -14.98 24.46
CA ASN A 217 30.92 -16.38 24.60
C ASN A 217 31.27 -16.66 26.07
N TRP A 218 30.42 -17.42 26.75
CA TRP A 218 30.63 -17.86 28.13
C TRP A 218 31.30 -19.23 28.14
N SER A 219 32.27 -19.44 29.04
CA SER A 219 32.89 -20.77 29.24
C SER A 219 32.79 -21.20 30.70
N PHE A 220 32.30 -22.42 30.90
CA PHE A 220 32.00 -22.96 32.21
C PHE A 220 32.41 -24.43 32.32
N ILE A 221 32.67 -24.88 33.54
CA ILE A 221 32.87 -26.29 33.88
C ILE A 221 32.01 -26.64 35.09
N THR A 222 31.37 -27.81 35.07
CA THR A 222 30.59 -28.31 36.21
C THR A 222 31.51 -28.71 37.37
N THR A 223 31.07 -28.47 38.61
CA THR A 223 31.85 -28.73 39.84
C THR A 223 30.95 -29.06 41.02
N ASN A 224 31.45 -29.80 41.99
CA ASN A 224 30.72 -30.09 43.23
C ASN A 224 31.11 -29.08 44.33
N LEU A 225 30.26 -28.08 44.57
CA LEU A 225 30.49 -27.04 45.57
C LEU A 225 30.26 -27.53 47.01
N SER A 226 29.63 -28.69 47.21
CA SER A 226 29.31 -29.26 48.53
C SER A 226 30.40 -30.17 49.10
N SER A 227 31.41 -30.56 48.31
CA SER A 227 32.48 -31.46 48.76
C SER A 227 33.51 -30.73 49.63
N THR A 228 33.75 -31.22 50.84
CA THR A 228 34.75 -30.67 51.78
C THR A 228 36.08 -31.44 51.78
N VAL A 229 36.24 -32.50 50.96
CA VAL A 229 37.44 -33.37 50.95
C VAL A 229 37.74 -33.89 49.54
N ALA A 230 38.99 -33.76 49.08
CA ALA A 230 39.49 -34.33 47.82
C ALA A 230 39.50 -35.88 47.89
N PRO A 231 39.26 -36.61 46.78
CA PRO A 231 39.72 -36.27 45.43
C PRO A 231 38.62 -35.95 44.39
N ASN A 232 37.37 -35.66 44.79
CA ASN A 232 36.23 -35.65 43.85
C ASN A 232 35.54 -34.27 43.68
N ALA A 233 36.27 -33.15 43.73
CA ALA A 233 35.67 -31.81 43.61
C ALA A 233 35.15 -31.49 42.19
N TYR A 234 35.73 -32.13 41.18
CA TYR A 234 35.27 -32.13 39.79
C TYR A 234 35.11 -33.59 39.43
N PRO A 235 33.96 -34.20 39.73
CA PRO A 235 33.80 -35.63 39.52
C PRO A 235 34.06 -35.95 38.05
N ASN A 236 34.78 -37.04 37.81
CA ASN A 236 34.61 -37.83 36.59
C ASN A 236 33.09 -38.01 36.42
N VAL A 237 32.56 -37.22 35.48
CA VAL A 237 31.37 -37.36 34.65
C VAL A 237 30.15 -38.01 35.34
N LEU A 238 29.00 -37.31 35.31
CA LEU A 238 27.61 -37.77 35.59
C LEU A 238 26.89 -37.30 36.86
N ALA A 239 27.50 -36.60 37.84
CA ALA A 239 26.77 -36.20 39.06
C ALA A 239 26.41 -34.70 39.15
N ALA A 240 27.25 -33.81 38.63
CA ALA A 240 27.04 -32.35 38.71
C ALA A 240 26.31 -31.83 37.46
N SER A 241 25.49 -30.80 37.64
CA SER A 241 24.65 -30.21 36.60
C SER A 241 24.74 -28.68 36.63
N PHE A 242 24.65 -28.05 35.46
CA PHE A 242 24.37 -26.62 35.33
C PHE A 242 22.85 -26.40 35.41
N ASP A 243 22.41 -25.71 36.47
CA ASP A 243 20.99 -25.51 36.78
C ASP A 243 20.56 -24.02 36.66
N GLY A 244 21.34 -23.23 35.91
CA GLY A 244 21.20 -21.78 35.78
C GLY A 244 20.37 -21.31 34.59
N SER A 245 20.34 -19.99 34.40
CA SER A 245 19.74 -19.35 33.22
C SER A 245 20.71 -18.36 32.61
N PHE A 246 20.56 -18.15 31.30
CA PHE A 246 21.21 -17.07 30.59
C PHE A 246 20.16 -16.17 29.97
N TYR A 247 20.52 -14.90 29.80
CA TYR A 247 19.65 -13.91 29.20
C TYR A 247 20.35 -13.31 27.99
N VAL A 248 19.60 -13.04 26.94
CA VAL A 248 20.13 -12.45 25.71
C VAL A 248 19.46 -11.11 25.45
N HIS A 249 20.25 -10.14 25.01
CA HIS A 249 19.78 -8.90 24.40
C HIS A 249 20.18 -8.92 22.93
N THR A 250 19.19 -8.97 22.06
CA THR A 250 19.38 -9.00 20.61
C THR A 250 19.62 -7.59 20.07
N THR A 251 20.19 -7.48 18.87
CA THR A 251 20.51 -6.19 18.24
C THR A 251 19.28 -5.32 17.94
N ASP A 252 18.13 -5.95 17.71
CA ASP A 252 16.82 -5.33 17.54
C ASP A 252 16.12 -5.02 18.89
N GLY A 253 16.79 -5.27 20.02
CA GLY A 253 16.36 -4.83 21.35
C GLY A 253 15.42 -5.79 22.08
N PHE A 254 15.22 -7.01 21.59
CA PHE A 254 14.44 -8.03 22.28
C PHE A 254 15.25 -8.71 23.38
N LYS A 255 14.53 -9.18 24.40
CA LYS A 255 15.14 -9.81 25.58
C LYS A 255 14.48 -11.15 25.84
N SER A 256 15.30 -12.18 25.96
CA SER A 256 14.85 -13.54 26.23
C SER A 256 15.70 -14.23 27.28
N GLN A 257 15.10 -15.15 28.01
CA GLN A 257 15.75 -16.04 28.96
C GLN A 257 15.84 -17.44 28.37
N VAL A 258 17.01 -18.06 28.46
CA VAL A 258 17.24 -19.48 28.19
C VAL A 258 17.46 -20.18 29.54
N ILE A 259 16.57 -21.10 29.87
CA ILE A 259 16.51 -21.79 31.17
C ILE A 259 16.99 -23.22 30.98
N PHE A 260 18.15 -23.53 31.56
CA PHE A 260 18.69 -24.89 31.59
C PHE A 260 18.07 -25.62 32.78
N ARG A 261 17.48 -26.79 32.53
CA ARG A 261 16.84 -27.55 33.61
C ARG A 261 17.82 -28.49 34.28
N PRO A 262 17.54 -28.91 35.53
CA PRO A 262 18.41 -29.80 36.25
C PRO A 262 18.79 -31.03 35.43
N ASN A 263 20.02 -31.50 35.55
CA ASN A 263 20.66 -32.56 34.74
C ASN A 263 21.13 -32.14 33.33
N PHE A 264 21.47 -30.87 33.11
CA PHE A 264 22.39 -30.48 32.04
C PHE A 264 23.84 -30.69 32.51
N ARG A 265 24.52 -31.71 31.99
CA ARG A 265 25.80 -32.24 32.51
C ARG A 265 26.91 -32.22 31.46
N PRO A 266 27.40 -31.05 31.04
CA PRO A 266 28.34 -30.92 29.92
C PRO A 266 29.81 -31.26 30.23
N PHE A 267 30.19 -31.74 31.42
CA PHE A 267 31.58 -31.68 31.93
C PHE A 267 32.09 -30.22 31.94
N GLY A 268 32.46 -29.62 30.80
CA GLY A 268 32.55 -28.17 30.57
C GLY A 268 32.00 -27.76 29.20
N PHE A 269 31.53 -26.53 29.05
CA PHE A 269 30.92 -26.05 27.80
C PHE A 269 31.26 -24.60 27.50
N GLN A 270 31.14 -24.25 26.22
CA GLN A 270 31.02 -22.86 25.79
C GLN A 270 29.59 -22.59 25.31
N LEU A 271 29.06 -21.41 25.63
CA LEU A 271 27.75 -20.95 25.21
C LEU A 271 27.88 -19.64 24.43
N VAL A 272 27.41 -19.67 23.18
CA VAL A 272 27.25 -18.50 22.33
C VAL A 272 25.76 -18.37 22.01
N MET A 273 25.23 -17.15 21.95
CA MET A 273 23.92 -16.90 21.39
C MET A 273 24.04 -15.88 20.27
N ASN A 274 23.47 -16.12 19.09
CA ASN A 274 23.68 -15.26 17.93
C ASN A 274 22.49 -15.27 16.95
N TYR A 275 22.55 -14.42 15.93
CA TYR A 275 21.49 -14.32 14.90
C TYR A 275 21.54 -15.45 13.87
N VAL A 276 22.75 -15.91 13.51
CA VAL A 276 22.97 -16.73 12.30
C VAL A 276 22.99 -18.24 12.54
N GLY A 277 23.45 -18.69 13.72
CA GLY A 277 23.65 -20.10 14.05
C GLY A 277 25.13 -20.48 14.19
N ILE A 278 25.48 -21.70 13.79
CA ILE A 278 26.84 -22.25 13.90
C ILE A 278 27.76 -21.73 12.79
N ALA A 279 27.20 -21.28 11.68
CA ALA A 279 27.95 -20.71 10.55
C ALA A 279 27.23 -19.49 9.97
N ASN A 280 27.83 -18.86 8.96
CA ASN A 280 27.23 -17.76 8.22
C ASN A 280 27.48 -17.96 6.72
N THR A 281 26.73 -18.87 6.12
CA THR A 281 26.78 -19.19 4.68
C THR A 281 25.78 -18.36 3.86
N GLY A 282 24.98 -17.52 4.51
CA GLY A 282 23.86 -16.79 3.89
C GLY A 282 22.58 -17.62 3.77
N ASN A 283 22.59 -18.87 4.22
CA ASN A 283 21.42 -19.73 4.26
C ASN A 283 21.14 -20.15 5.70
N PHE A 284 20.21 -19.44 6.34
CA PHE A 284 19.88 -19.68 7.74
C PHE A 284 19.46 -21.14 8.01
N ALA A 285 18.69 -21.75 7.11
CA ALA A 285 18.28 -23.15 7.27
C ALA A 285 19.46 -24.13 7.30
N ASN A 286 20.63 -23.76 6.74
CA ASN A 286 21.86 -24.53 6.87
C ASN A 286 22.73 -24.11 8.06
N ASP A 287 22.69 -22.84 8.42
CA ASP A 287 23.50 -22.25 9.49
C ASP A 287 22.96 -22.56 10.89
N SER A 288 21.64 -22.76 11.01
CA SER A 288 20.96 -23.16 12.25
C SER A 288 21.14 -24.63 12.62
N LYS A 289 21.67 -25.47 11.72
CA LYS A 289 21.86 -26.90 11.96
C LYS A 289 23.01 -27.18 12.91
N SER A 290 22.82 -28.12 13.85
CA SER A 290 23.91 -28.74 14.61
C SER A 290 24.99 -29.30 13.67
N ARG A 291 26.27 -29.29 14.05
CA ARG A 291 27.38 -29.74 13.20
C ARG A 291 28.42 -30.56 13.96
N ASN A 292 29.08 -31.47 13.25
CA ASN A 292 30.27 -32.15 13.76
C ASN A 292 31.50 -31.22 13.69
N GLY A 293 32.40 -31.33 14.67
CA GLY A 293 33.76 -30.79 14.59
C GLY A 293 34.61 -31.58 13.59
N THR A 294 35.68 -30.96 13.09
CA THR A 294 36.59 -31.57 12.11
C THR A 294 37.83 -32.13 12.80
N PHE A 295 38.13 -33.42 12.64
CA PHE A 295 39.34 -34.04 13.18
C PHE A 295 40.56 -33.69 12.33
N THR A 296 41.65 -33.22 12.95
CA THR A 296 42.89 -32.82 12.26
C THR A 296 44.02 -33.87 12.32
N GLY A 297 43.68 -35.14 12.59
CA GLY A 297 44.62 -36.27 12.52
C GLY A 297 45.45 -36.55 13.80
N THR A 298 45.32 -35.74 14.85
CA THR A 298 46.06 -35.88 16.14
C THR A 298 45.14 -35.97 17.37
N ASN A 299 43.94 -36.55 17.26
CA ASN A 299 42.89 -36.46 18.29
C ASN A 299 42.52 -35.00 18.67
N THR A 300 42.83 -34.05 17.79
CA THR A 300 42.48 -32.63 17.96
C THR A 300 41.27 -32.31 17.09
N ILE A 301 40.19 -31.85 17.73
CA ILE A 301 38.94 -31.48 17.08
C ILE A 301 38.96 -29.98 16.83
N SER A 302 38.84 -29.59 15.57
CA SER A 302 38.67 -28.20 15.14
C SER A 302 37.19 -27.91 14.98
N TYR A 303 36.66 -27.04 15.82
CA TYR A 303 35.30 -26.56 15.71
C TYR A 303 35.19 -25.48 14.63
N PRO A 304 34.08 -25.41 13.87
CA PRO A 304 33.75 -24.23 13.08
C PRO A 304 33.83 -22.96 13.93
N VAL A 305 34.35 -21.88 13.35
CA VAL A 305 34.32 -20.57 14.01
C VAL A 305 32.86 -20.12 14.09
N ILE A 306 32.30 -20.13 15.30
CA ILE A 306 30.94 -19.64 15.54
C ILE A 306 30.96 -18.11 15.33
N PRO A 307 30.09 -17.57 14.46
CA PRO A 307 29.98 -16.13 14.25
C PRO A 307 29.67 -15.38 15.55
N ASP A 308 30.12 -14.12 15.61
CA ASP A 308 30.02 -13.26 16.79
C ASP A 308 28.61 -13.27 17.42
N GLY A 309 28.59 -13.40 18.74
CA GLY A 309 27.36 -13.49 19.53
C GLY A 309 26.75 -12.16 19.97
N TYR A 310 25.49 -12.23 20.35
CA TYR A 310 24.77 -11.22 21.12
C TYR A 310 25.37 -11.01 22.49
N GLN A 311 24.91 -9.97 23.18
CA GLN A 311 25.23 -9.75 24.59
C GLN A 311 24.45 -10.76 25.43
N VAL A 312 25.17 -11.68 26.07
CA VAL A 312 24.60 -12.73 26.92
C VAL A 312 24.94 -12.46 28.39
N PHE A 313 23.93 -12.42 29.24
CA PHE A 313 23.97 -12.02 30.63
C PHE A 313 23.61 -13.19 31.54
N LEU A 314 24.03 -13.11 32.81
CA LEU A 314 23.62 -14.05 33.86
C LEU A 314 22.30 -13.66 34.53
N THR A 315 21.93 -12.38 34.42
CA THR A 315 20.68 -11.80 34.92
C THR A 315 19.97 -11.02 33.81
N SER A 316 18.70 -10.67 34.01
CA SER A 316 17.93 -9.91 33.01
C SER A 316 18.67 -8.60 32.63
N PRO A 317 18.88 -8.31 31.34
CA PRO A 317 19.60 -7.12 30.89
C PRO A 317 18.93 -5.84 31.41
N ASP A 318 19.73 -4.93 31.97
CA ASP A 318 19.22 -3.65 32.47
C ASP A 318 18.59 -2.84 31.34
N GLN A 319 17.36 -2.39 31.51
CA GLN A 319 16.64 -1.64 30.48
C GLN A 319 17.25 -0.26 30.19
N VAL A 320 17.91 0.37 31.17
CA VAL A 320 18.53 1.69 30.95
C VAL A 320 19.77 1.56 30.08
N ALA A 321 20.64 0.59 30.36
CA ALA A 321 21.82 0.32 29.54
C ALA A 321 21.50 -0.38 28.21
N PHE A 322 20.46 -1.22 28.17
CA PHE A 322 20.06 -2.03 27.04
C PHE A 322 18.57 -1.80 26.74
N PRO A 323 18.25 -0.77 25.94
CA PRO A 323 16.86 -0.41 25.62
C PRO A 323 16.10 -1.55 24.93
N ASN A 324 14.78 -1.49 25.08
CA ASN A 324 13.85 -2.45 24.49
C ASN A 324 13.56 -2.09 23.01
N GLY A 325 13.38 -3.11 22.18
CA GLY A 325 12.99 -2.99 20.78
C GLY A 325 11.50 -2.68 20.58
N ASN A 326 11.07 -2.64 19.32
CA ASN A 326 9.65 -2.54 18.94
C ASN A 326 9.27 -3.75 18.08
N THR A 327 8.10 -4.32 18.36
CA THR A 327 7.50 -5.34 17.50
C THR A 327 6.99 -4.71 16.21
N GLY A 328 7.08 -5.45 15.10
CA GLY A 328 6.52 -5.03 13.83
C GLY A 328 5.03 -5.32 13.71
N ASN A 329 4.43 -4.77 12.66
CA ASN A 329 3.03 -4.87 12.28
C ASN A 329 2.98 -5.30 10.81
N PRO A 330 3.06 -6.62 10.53
CA PRO A 330 3.01 -7.11 9.16
C PRO A 330 1.59 -7.04 8.61
N ALA A 331 1.45 -6.91 7.29
CA ALA A 331 0.16 -6.86 6.60
C ALA A 331 0.22 -7.60 5.25
N ILE A 332 -0.91 -8.17 4.83
CA ILE A 332 -1.11 -8.59 3.44
C ILE A 332 -1.65 -7.37 2.70
N THR A 333 -0.91 -6.88 1.72
CA THR A 333 -1.18 -5.60 1.05
C THR A 333 -2.21 -5.76 -0.08
N GLY A 334 -2.07 -6.79 -0.91
CA GLY A 334 -2.87 -6.94 -2.14
C GLY A 334 -3.61 -8.27 -2.28
N ALA A 335 -4.07 -8.52 -3.51
CA ALA A 335 -4.63 -9.81 -3.92
C ALA A 335 -3.54 -10.89 -4.04
N ILE A 336 -3.92 -12.08 -4.50
CA ILE A 336 -2.96 -13.05 -5.01
C ILE A 336 -2.83 -12.78 -6.51
N TYR A 337 -1.61 -12.60 -7.00
CA TYR A 337 -1.31 -12.26 -8.39
C TYR A 337 -0.63 -13.43 -9.12
N GLY A 338 -0.50 -13.31 -10.45
CA GLY A 338 0.09 -14.34 -11.30
C GLY A 338 -0.83 -15.54 -11.50
N CYS A 339 -0.31 -16.61 -12.09
CA CYS A 339 -1.09 -17.80 -12.38
C CYS A 339 -0.23 -19.08 -12.31
N ALA A 340 -0.84 -20.26 -12.40
CA ALA A 340 -0.09 -21.51 -12.36
C ALA A 340 1.01 -21.54 -13.45
N PRO A 341 2.27 -21.88 -13.12
CA PRO A 341 2.70 -22.60 -11.93
C PRO A 341 3.17 -21.73 -10.75
N THR A 342 3.07 -20.40 -10.81
CA THR A 342 3.59 -19.51 -9.75
C THR A 342 2.68 -18.34 -9.48
N TYR A 343 2.15 -18.29 -8.26
CA TYR A 343 1.37 -17.18 -7.72
C TYR A 343 2.23 -16.31 -6.82
N TYR A 344 1.88 -15.03 -6.70
CA TYR A 344 2.60 -14.03 -5.93
C TYR A 344 1.69 -13.45 -4.85
N ILE A 345 2.19 -13.40 -3.62
CA ILE A 345 1.46 -12.85 -2.47
C ILE A 345 2.26 -11.66 -1.96
N PRO A 346 1.79 -10.41 -2.19
CA PRO A 346 2.44 -9.23 -1.67
C PRO A 346 2.11 -9.04 -0.20
N TYR A 347 3.12 -8.62 0.55
CA TYR A 347 3.02 -8.36 1.97
C TYR A 347 3.98 -7.26 2.39
N TYR A 348 3.59 -6.52 3.42
CA TYR A 348 4.40 -5.46 4.00
C TYR A 348 4.92 -5.86 5.38
N ILE A 349 6.16 -5.49 5.68
CA ILE A 349 6.73 -5.53 7.03
C ILE A 349 7.41 -4.20 7.38
N ASP A 350 7.10 -3.65 8.56
CA ASP A 350 7.66 -2.39 9.10
C ASP A 350 8.97 -2.60 9.90
N LYS A 351 9.35 -3.86 10.11
CA LYS A 351 10.57 -4.29 10.81
C LYS A 351 11.17 -5.50 10.13
N LYS A 352 12.50 -5.50 10.05
CA LYS A 352 13.30 -6.65 9.58
C LYS A 352 12.99 -7.89 10.43
N GLY A 353 12.86 -9.05 9.78
CA GLY A 353 12.63 -10.32 10.48
C GLY A 353 12.46 -11.51 9.53
N ASP A 354 12.04 -12.62 10.10
CA ASP A 354 11.65 -13.81 9.34
C ASP A 354 10.16 -13.82 9.12
N VAL A 355 9.75 -14.30 7.96
CA VAL A 355 8.36 -14.23 7.55
C VAL A 355 7.84 -15.63 7.23
N ALA A 356 6.65 -15.92 7.72
CA ALA A 356 5.87 -17.09 7.34
C ALA A 356 4.46 -16.65 6.92
N ILE A 357 4.06 -16.97 5.68
CA ILE A 357 2.69 -16.81 5.22
C ILE A 357 1.96 -18.15 5.37
N THR A 358 0.79 -18.12 5.99
CA THR A 358 -0.11 -19.27 6.09
C THR A 358 -1.21 -19.12 5.05
N LEU A 359 -1.37 -20.16 4.24
CA LEU A 359 -2.50 -20.37 3.34
C LEU A 359 -3.39 -21.43 3.97
N ASP A 360 -4.50 -21.00 4.58
CA ASP A 360 -5.54 -21.88 5.08
C ASP A 360 -6.45 -22.26 3.92
N LEU A 361 -6.41 -23.55 3.58
CA LEU A 361 -6.99 -24.15 2.37
C LEU A 361 -8.13 -25.12 2.69
N ASP A 362 -8.34 -25.46 3.96
CA ASP A 362 -9.43 -26.34 4.39
C ASP A 362 -10.54 -25.61 5.17
N GLY A 363 -10.35 -24.31 5.44
CA GLY A 363 -11.31 -23.44 6.12
C GLY A 363 -11.33 -23.65 7.64
N VAL A 364 -10.40 -24.43 8.19
CA VAL A 364 -10.24 -24.60 9.63
C VAL A 364 -9.24 -23.55 10.13
N PRO A 365 -9.64 -22.63 11.03
CA PRO A 365 -8.77 -21.52 11.42
C PRO A 365 -7.40 -21.96 11.97
N GLY A 366 -6.35 -21.53 11.27
CA GLY A 366 -4.95 -21.64 11.66
C GLY A 366 -4.31 -22.97 11.25
N TYR A 367 -3.03 -22.93 10.88
CA TYR A 367 -2.28 -24.03 10.26
C TYR A 367 -2.45 -25.40 10.94
N GLN A 368 -2.80 -26.43 10.15
CA GLN A 368 -2.71 -27.84 10.57
C GLN A 368 -1.66 -28.62 9.76
N SER A 369 -0.71 -29.22 10.47
CA SER A 369 0.44 -29.91 9.86
C SER A 369 0.11 -31.17 9.04
N THR A 370 -1.11 -31.67 9.13
CA THR A 370 -1.58 -32.87 8.40
C THR A 370 -2.71 -32.56 7.42
N GLY A 371 -3.07 -31.28 7.25
CA GLY A 371 -4.14 -30.81 6.37
C GLY A 371 -3.64 -30.30 5.02
N ALA A 372 -4.53 -29.65 4.28
CA ALA A 372 -4.22 -28.99 3.01
C ALA A 372 -3.40 -27.70 3.20
N ASP A 373 -3.51 -27.07 4.38
CA ASP A 373 -2.86 -25.80 4.70
C ASP A 373 -1.38 -25.75 4.36
N ARG A 374 -0.97 -24.67 3.69
CA ARG A 374 0.40 -24.45 3.24
C ARG A 374 1.06 -23.35 4.06
N ILE A 375 2.35 -23.52 4.35
CA ILE A 375 3.19 -22.45 4.89
C ILE A 375 4.31 -22.17 3.91
N LEU A 376 4.42 -20.90 3.56
CA LEU A 376 5.49 -20.34 2.77
C LEU A 376 6.38 -19.54 3.72
N GLN A 377 7.70 -19.67 3.60
CA GLN A 377 8.62 -19.07 4.57
C GLN A 377 9.89 -18.55 3.92
N VAL A 378 10.34 -17.41 4.42
CA VAL A 378 11.56 -16.72 3.98
C VAL A 378 12.26 -16.12 5.20
N TYR A 379 13.58 -16.04 5.12
CA TYR A 379 14.44 -15.65 6.23
C TYR A 379 15.13 -14.32 5.91
N ASP A 380 15.35 -13.50 6.94
CA ASP A 380 16.10 -12.24 6.85
C ASP A 380 15.49 -11.17 5.92
N VAL A 381 14.16 -11.08 5.88
CA VAL A 381 13.39 -10.15 5.02
C VAL A 381 13.58 -8.69 5.45
N SER A 382 13.80 -7.81 4.47
CA SER A 382 13.99 -6.37 4.68
C SER A 382 12.66 -5.62 4.88
N VAL A 383 12.73 -4.44 5.49
CA VAL A 383 11.56 -3.56 5.69
C VAL A 383 11.03 -3.07 4.35
N GLY A 384 9.71 -3.04 4.19
CA GLY A 384 9.03 -2.55 2.99
C GLY A 384 8.00 -3.54 2.44
N ASN A 385 7.58 -3.28 1.19
CA ASN A 385 6.81 -4.21 0.38
C ASN A 385 7.71 -5.37 -0.05
N ASN A 386 7.17 -6.57 0.01
CA ASN A 386 7.86 -7.81 -0.33
C ASN A 386 6.86 -8.76 -1.00
N ILE A 387 7.39 -9.70 -1.77
CA ILE A 387 6.58 -10.72 -2.46
C ILE A 387 6.97 -12.12 -2.02
N MET A 388 5.96 -12.98 -1.92
CA MET A 388 6.14 -14.40 -1.66
C MET A 388 5.58 -15.23 -2.81
N ALA A 389 6.45 -15.96 -3.49
CA ALA A 389 6.07 -16.90 -4.53
C ALA A 389 5.47 -18.19 -3.95
N TRP A 390 4.44 -18.71 -4.61
CA TRP A 390 3.75 -19.95 -4.28
C TRP A 390 3.54 -20.82 -5.52
N ASP A 391 3.83 -22.11 -5.43
CA ASP A 391 3.68 -23.08 -6.53
C ASP A 391 2.24 -23.49 -6.83
N GLY A 392 1.24 -22.83 -6.23
CA GLY A 392 -0.18 -23.14 -6.40
C GLY A 392 -0.59 -24.49 -5.83
N LYS A 393 0.24 -25.12 -5.00
CA LYS A 393 -0.03 -26.45 -4.43
C LYS A 393 -0.31 -26.39 -2.93
N ASP A 394 -1.21 -27.26 -2.51
CA ASP A 394 -1.48 -27.53 -1.10
C ASP A 394 -0.31 -28.29 -0.43
N ASN A 395 -0.39 -28.50 0.88
CA ASN A 395 0.64 -29.24 1.62
C ASN A 395 0.68 -30.76 1.32
N LEU A 396 -0.31 -31.29 0.60
CA LEU A 396 -0.35 -32.67 0.11
C LEU A 396 0.24 -32.80 -1.31
N GLY A 397 0.57 -31.67 -1.96
CA GLY A 397 1.11 -31.59 -3.31
C GLY A 397 0.06 -31.52 -4.44
N ASN A 398 -1.23 -31.36 -4.11
CA ASN A 398 -2.30 -31.17 -5.09
C ASN A 398 -2.35 -29.70 -5.53
N ALA A 399 -2.65 -29.46 -6.81
CA ALA A 399 -2.88 -28.10 -7.29
C ALA A 399 -4.20 -27.54 -6.72
N VAL A 400 -4.17 -26.28 -6.29
CA VAL A 400 -5.35 -25.52 -5.87
C VAL A 400 -5.99 -24.92 -7.14
N PRO A 401 -7.30 -25.13 -7.37
CA PRO A 401 -7.96 -24.64 -8.58
C PRO A 401 -8.12 -23.11 -8.56
N ALA A 402 -8.18 -22.50 -9.75
CA ALA A 402 -8.51 -21.08 -9.90
C ALA A 402 -9.88 -20.75 -9.28
N SER A 403 -10.06 -19.48 -8.92
CA SER A 403 -11.22 -18.93 -8.18
C SER A 403 -11.44 -19.52 -6.78
N PHE A 404 -10.51 -20.32 -6.26
CA PHE A 404 -10.58 -20.85 -4.91
C PHE A 404 -10.30 -19.74 -3.88
N SER A 405 -11.15 -19.62 -2.86
CA SER A 405 -10.94 -18.66 -1.77
C SER A 405 -9.94 -19.19 -0.75
N VAL A 406 -8.81 -18.50 -0.59
CA VAL A 406 -7.74 -18.84 0.34
C VAL A 406 -7.74 -17.84 1.50
N SER A 407 -7.69 -18.33 2.74
CA SER A 407 -7.46 -17.47 3.90
C SER A 407 -5.96 -17.29 4.13
N VAL A 408 -5.48 -16.05 4.04
CA VAL A 408 -4.06 -15.70 4.05
C VAL A 408 -3.74 -14.85 5.29
N SER A 409 -2.63 -15.17 5.96
CA SER A 409 -2.07 -14.35 7.05
C SER A 409 -0.55 -14.39 7.02
N VAL A 410 0.08 -13.27 7.39
CA VAL A 410 1.53 -13.14 7.48
C VAL A 410 1.98 -13.07 8.94
N LEU A 411 2.92 -13.93 9.31
CA LEU A 411 3.59 -13.96 10.61
C LEU A 411 5.00 -13.40 10.46
N LEU A 412 5.28 -12.29 11.15
CA LEU A 412 6.61 -11.72 11.31
C LEU A 412 7.23 -12.20 12.62
N LEU A 413 8.43 -12.77 12.52
CA LEU A 413 9.23 -13.30 13.62
C LEU A 413 10.52 -12.47 13.77
N GLN A 414 10.73 -11.91 14.95
CA GLN A 414 11.86 -11.01 15.21
C GLN A 414 12.66 -11.46 16.44
N GLY A 415 13.85 -10.88 16.64
CA GLY A 415 14.76 -11.27 17.71
C GLY A 415 15.18 -12.72 17.60
N ARG A 416 15.53 -13.19 16.39
CA ARG A 416 16.01 -14.56 16.18
C ARG A 416 17.25 -14.80 17.04
N VAL A 417 17.23 -15.89 17.81
CA VAL A 417 18.32 -16.33 18.69
C VAL A 417 18.59 -17.79 18.43
N ASN A 418 19.80 -18.07 17.97
CA ASN A 418 20.41 -19.38 18.02
C ASN A 418 21.17 -19.54 19.34
N VAL A 419 21.26 -20.77 19.83
CA VAL A 419 21.99 -21.12 21.06
C VAL A 419 23.03 -22.20 20.77
N PRO A 420 24.10 -21.90 20.00
CA PRO A 420 25.20 -22.84 19.82
C PRO A 420 25.92 -23.15 21.13
N MET A 421 26.15 -24.43 21.37
CA MET A 421 26.92 -24.94 22.51
C MET A 421 28.03 -25.86 22.02
N ILE A 422 29.26 -25.57 22.47
CA ILE A 422 30.44 -26.42 22.25
C ILE A 422 30.65 -27.25 23.51
N ASP A 423 30.99 -28.52 23.33
CA ASP A 423 31.31 -29.45 24.41
C ASP A 423 30.11 -29.72 25.34
N ALA A 424 28.90 -29.76 24.77
CA ALA A 424 27.69 -30.06 25.52
C ALA A 424 27.40 -31.58 25.55
N GLU A 425 27.77 -32.26 26.64
CA GLU A 425 27.66 -33.73 26.74
C GLU A 425 26.21 -34.23 26.89
N LEU A 426 25.50 -33.85 27.96
CA LEU A 426 24.19 -34.45 28.27
C LEU A 426 23.16 -33.44 28.76
N ASN A 427 21.92 -33.53 28.29
CA ASN A 427 20.82 -32.66 28.69
C ASN A 427 19.48 -33.40 28.73
N THR A 428 19.36 -34.35 29.65
CA THR A 428 18.22 -35.28 29.70
C THR A 428 16.88 -34.61 29.94
N ASN A 429 16.88 -33.51 30.69
CA ASN A 429 15.66 -32.80 31.03
C ASN A 429 15.36 -31.67 30.06
N GLY A 430 16.31 -31.29 29.19
CA GLY A 430 16.18 -30.23 28.20
C GLY A 430 16.29 -28.81 28.74
N PHE A 431 16.12 -27.82 27.87
CA PHE A 431 16.04 -26.39 28.24
C PHE A 431 14.88 -25.69 27.53
N SER A 432 14.45 -24.54 28.06
CA SER A 432 13.34 -23.73 27.52
C SER A 432 13.72 -22.27 27.29
N ALA A 433 13.05 -21.61 26.35
CA ALA A 433 13.18 -20.17 26.11
C ALA A 433 11.90 -19.42 26.54
N THR A 434 12.08 -18.27 27.19
CA THR A 434 11.01 -17.36 27.62
C THR A 434 11.31 -15.95 27.13
N ALA A 435 10.36 -15.29 26.45
CA ALA A 435 10.50 -13.89 26.08
C ALA A 435 10.17 -12.98 27.27
N ILE A 436 11.11 -12.11 27.60
CA ILE A 436 10.99 -11.12 28.67
C ILE A 436 10.45 -9.81 28.09
N PHE A 437 10.97 -9.42 26.94
CA PHE A 437 10.50 -8.27 26.21
C PHE A 437 10.44 -8.58 24.70
N PRO A 438 9.26 -8.46 24.07
CA PRO A 438 7.95 -8.30 24.71
C PRO A 438 7.64 -9.50 25.63
N ASN A 439 6.83 -9.31 26.68
CA ASN A 439 6.49 -10.39 27.59
C ASN A 439 5.44 -11.32 26.96
N LEU A 440 5.93 -12.30 26.19
CA LEU A 440 5.11 -13.32 25.50
C LEU A 440 5.11 -14.67 26.25
N GLY A 441 5.83 -14.78 27.37
CA GLY A 441 5.99 -16.05 28.08
C GLY A 441 6.87 -17.04 27.31
N ASN A 442 6.51 -18.33 27.35
CA ASN A 442 7.32 -19.38 26.72
C ASN A 442 7.29 -19.26 25.20
N ARG A 443 8.44 -19.55 24.56
CA ARG A 443 8.60 -19.47 23.11
C ARG A 443 8.60 -20.86 22.49
N PRO A 444 8.01 -21.03 21.30
CA PRO A 444 8.27 -22.20 20.48
C PRO A 444 9.78 -22.28 20.20
N MET A 445 10.35 -23.46 20.37
CA MET A 445 11.75 -23.73 20.06
C MET A 445 11.86 -24.66 18.86
N PHE A 446 12.94 -24.50 18.11
CA PHE A 446 13.18 -25.18 16.85
C PHE A 446 14.54 -25.86 16.84
N TRP A 447 14.64 -26.96 16.10
CA TRP A 447 15.84 -27.77 16.05
C TRP A 447 15.95 -28.51 14.71
N ASP A 448 17.18 -28.60 14.17
CA ASP A 448 17.50 -29.43 13.01
C ASP A 448 18.86 -30.14 13.20
N ASP A 449 18.77 -31.42 13.55
CA ASP A 449 19.90 -32.35 13.69
C ASP A 449 20.15 -33.17 12.41
N SER A 450 19.80 -32.65 11.23
CA SER A 450 20.20 -33.28 9.96
C SER A 450 21.70 -33.12 9.65
N GLY A 451 22.37 -32.15 10.28
CA GLY A 451 23.80 -31.90 10.10
C GLY A 451 24.71 -32.97 10.75
N PRO A 452 24.41 -33.47 11.96
CA PRO A 452 25.11 -34.59 12.58
C PRO A 452 24.67 -35.93 11.96
N THR A 453 25.18 -36.27 10.77
CA THR A 453 24.98 -37.63 10.23
C THR A 453 25.94 -38.63 10.88
N GLY A 454 25.42 -39.79 11.27
CA GLY A 454 26.17 -40.85 11.98
C GLY A 454 27.29 -41.55 11.21
N ASN A 455 27.80 -40.97 10.11
CA ASN A 455 28.73 -41.64 9.20
C ASN A 455 30.20 -41.20 9.35
N GLY A 456 30.54 -40.47 10.41
CA GLY A 456 31.88 -39.92 10.66
C GLY A 456 32.84 -40.77 11.51
N LEU A 457 32.56 -42.05 11.80
CA LEU A 457 33.34 -42.84 12.78
C LEU A 457 33.76 -44.24 12.30
N ALA A 458 33.93 -44.45 10.99
CA ALA A 458 34.45 -45.74 10.50
C ALA A 458 35.94 -46.00 10.80
N THR A 459 36.68 -45.01 11.32
CA THR A 459 38.14 -45.12 11.56
C THR A 459 38.54 -45.10 13.03
N PHE A 460 37.60 -45.01 13.97
CA PHE A 460 37.87 -45.20 15.40
C PHE A 460 37.33 -46.55 15.88
N GLY A 461 38.14 -47.58 15.64
CA GLY A 461 38.31 -48.76 16.49
C GLY A 461 37.07 -49.55 16.88
N SER A 462 36.64 -50.44 15.98
CA SER A 462 36.06 -51.77 16.24
C SER A 462 36.06 -52.27 17.69
N ALA A 463 34.86 -52.67 18.14
CA ALA A 463 34.57 -53.69 19.16
C ALA A 463 35.32 -53.52 20.51
N GLY A 464 34.70 -52.76 21.42
CA GLY A 464 35.02 -52.81 22.85
C GLY A 464 35.63 -51.54 23.46
N ASN A 465 35.48 -50.36 22.84
CA ASN A 465 35.94 -49.08 23.40
C ASN A 465 34.85 -47.99 23.31
N SER A 466 35.04 -46.93 24.10
CA SER A 466 34.02 -46.07 24.71
C SER A 466 33.58 -44.86 23.88
N ASN A 467 33.60 -44.94 22.54
CA ASN A 467 33.55 -43.73 21.72
C ASN A 467 32.59 -43.82 20.52
N SER A 468 31.48 -44.56 20.64
CA SER A 468 30.50 -44.72 19.56
C SER A 468 29.15 -44.10 19.90
N ASN A 469 29.04 -42.77 19.79
CA ASN A 469 27.75 -42.06 19.90
C ASN A 469 26.96 -42.11 18.59
N LEU A 470 26.21 -43.21 18.40
CA LEU A 470 25.21 -43.35 17.35
C LEU A 470 23.93 -42.62 17.76
N THR A 471 23.71 -41.43 17.21
CA THR A 471 22.40 -40.76 17.34
C THR A 471 21.33 -41.56 16.61
N THR A 472 20.24 -41.90 17.29
CA THR A 472 18.98 -42.19 16.58
C THR A 472 18.47 -40.89 15.96
N GLY A 473 17.72 -40.99 14.85
CA GLY A 473 17.39 -39.85 13.98
C GLY A 473 16.95 -38.61 14.75
N GLY A 474 17.68 -37.51 14.56
CA GLY A 474 17.43 -36.26 15.26
C GLY A 474 16.08 -35.63 14.92
N VAL A 475 15.62 -34.71 15.78
CA VAL A 475 14.38 -33.96 15.55
C VAL A 475 14.61 -32.92 14.47
N LYS A 476 13.72 -32.89 13.48
CA LYS A 476 13.69 -31.90 12.40
C LYS A 476 12.39 -31.09 12.47
N THR A 477 12.46 -29.86 12.96
CA THR A 477 11.34 -28.90 12.93
C THR A 477 11.73 -27.67 12.12
N LEU A 478 11.55 -27.73 10.80
CA LEU A 478 11.95 -26.65 9.87
C LEU A 478 10.87 -25.60 9.62
N ASN A 479 9.60 -25.92 9.87
CA ASN A 479 8.50 -25.00 9.59
C ASN A 479 8.37 -24.00 10.74
N LEU A 480 8.41 -22.70 10.41
CA LEU A 480 8.39 -21.58 11.36
C LEU A 480 7.18 -21.54 12.31
N LYS A 481 6.04 -22.15 11.95
CA LYS A 481 4.87 -22.30 12.85
C LYS A 481 4.77 -23.66 13.52
N SER A 482 5.56 -24.64 13.12
CA SER A 482 5.58 -25.99 13.72
C SER A 482 6.54 -26.12 14.91
N GLY A 483 6.88 -25.01 15.54
CA GLY A 483 7.68 -24.99 16.76
C GLY A 483 6.92 -25.61 17.92
N ILE A 484 7.63 -26.26 18.83
CA ILE A 484 6.99 -26.92 19.97
C ILE A 484 7.06 -26.02 21.20
N VAL A 485 5.89 -25.79 21.78
CA VAL A 485 5.73 -25.05 23.02
C VAL A 485 5.80 -26.05 24.18
N GLY A 486 7.01 -26.34 24.66
CA GLY A 486 7.26 -27.33 25.71
C GLY A 486 8.13 -26.78 26.84
N PRO A 487 7.99 -27.29 28.09
CA PRO A 487 8.80 -26.80 29.22
C PRO A 487 10.29 -27.09 29.04
N THR A 488 10.68 -27.99 28.11
CA THR A 488 12.07 -28.33 27.76
C THR A 488 12.20 -29.13 26.47
N HIS A 489 13.24 -28.85 25.69
CA HIS A 489 13.72 -29.69 24.57
C HIS A 489 15.05 -30.36 24.95
N ALA A 490 15.09 -31.69 24.93
CA ALA A 490 16.28 -32.50 25.17
C ALA A 490 16.86 -33.01 23.85
N TRP A 491 18.18 -33.16 23.75
CA TRP A 491 18.79 -33.93 22.67
C TRP A 491 18.82 -35.43 23.04
N ASP A 492 18.87 -36.30 22.02
CA ASP A 492 18.84 -37.77 22.13
C ASP A 492 17.46 -38.43 22.38
N GLY A 493 16.37 -37.82 21.90
CA GLY A 493 15.02 -38.40 21.88
C GLY A 493 14.54 -38.72 20.47
N SER A 494 13.82 -39.84 20.28
CA SER A 494 13.30 -40.26 18.97
C SER A 494 12.11 -39.43 18.46
N THR A 495 11.55 -38.55 19.30
CA THR A 495 10.48 -37.62 18.94
C THR A 495 10.55 -36.36 19.80
N PRO A 496 9.99 -35.23 19.34
CA PRO A 496 10.06 -33.96 20.06
C PRO A 496 9.26 -33.88 21.37
N THR A 497 8.30 -34.80 21.58
CA THR A 497 7.37 -34.79 22.70
C THR A 497 7.73 -35.77 23.81
N LEU A 498 8.69 -36.68 23.56
CA LEU A 498 9.26 -37.56 24.58
C LEU A 498 10.56 -36.95 25.10
N ALA A 499 10.48 -36.28 26.25
CA ALA A 499 11.60 -36.18 27.18
C ALA A 499 11.88 -37.56 27.77
N THR A 500 12.28 -38.53 26.95
CA THR A 500 12.89 -39.75 27.45
C THR A 500 14.32 -39.41 27.81
N PRO A 501 14.72 -39.54 29.08
CA PRO A 501 16.13 -39.69 29.39
C PRO A 501 16.67 -40.82 28.51
N ALA A 502 17.94 -40.73 28.09
CA ALA A 502 18.69 -41.95 27.78
C ALA A 502 18.33 -43.02 28.84
N PRO A 503 18.04 -44.27 28.46
CA PRO A 503 17.52 -45.28 29.36
C PRO A 503 18.25 -45.26 30.70
N LEU A 504 17.51 -45.30 31.82
CA LEU A 504 18.08 -45.36 33.17
C LEU A 504 18.96 -46.60 33.30
N THR A 505 20.26 -46.47 33.05
CA THR A 505 21.24 -47.48 33.43
C THR A 505 21.82 -47.09 34.78
N THR A 506 21.44 -47.85 35.79
CA THR A 506 21.99 -47.74 37.14
C THR A 506 23.50 -47.98 37.12
N GLY A 507 24.29 -46.96 37.45
CA GLY A 507 25.69 -47.08 37.87
C GLY A 507 26.69 -46.25 37.06
N GLN A 508 27.16 -45.16 37.68
CA GLN A 508 28.49 -44.51 37.64
C GLN A 508 29.29 -44.52 36.31
N GLY A 509 29.64 -43.32 35.82
CA GLY A 509 30.43 -43.08 34.61
C GLY A 509 31.89 -43.48 34.78
N SER A 510 32.45 -44.05 33.71
CA SER A 510 33.79 -44.61 33.63
C SER A 510 34.18 -44.70 32.16
N ASN A 511 35.48 -44.77 31.88
CA ASN A 511 36.12 -45.05 30.60
C ASN A 511 35.76 -46.42 29.99
N THR A 512 34.58 -46.97 30.31
CA THR A 512 34.07 -48.26 29.88
C THR A 512 32.99 -48.09 28.81
N PRO A 513 32.88 -49.01 27.84
CA PRO A 513 32.20 -48.82 26.56
C PRO A 513 30.65 -48.79 26.56
N ALA A 514 30.03 -48.32 27.65
CA ALA A 514 28.63 -48.61 27.96
C ALA A 514 27.76 -47.38 28.27
N LEU A 515 28.30 -46.16 28.20
CA LEU A 515 27.54 -44.93 28.34
C LEU A 515 27.90 -44.00 27.18
N GLU A 516 26.90 -43.46 26.52
CA GLU A 516 27.01 -42.53 25.39
C GLU A 516 27.26 -41.10 25.90
N ASP A 517 28.25 -40.91 26.78
CA ASP A 517 28.49 -39.67 27.54
C ASP A 517 29.52 -38.69 26.92
N ASP A 518 29.99 -38.98 25.70
CA ASP A 518 30.96 -38.17 24.93
C ASP A 518 30.30 -37.36 23.76
N PHE A 519 29.07 -36.87 23.92
CA PHE A 519 28.31 -36.26 22.82
C PHE A 519 28.87 -34.89 22.37
N GLY A 520 29.30 -34.08 23.33
CA GLY A 520 29.77 -32.71 23.15
C GLY A 520 31.19 -32.63 22.59
N ASN A 521 32.02 -33.64 22.88
CA ASN A 521 33.41 -33.69 22.46
C ASN A 521 33.59 -33.45 20.95
N ALA A 522 32.71 -33.99 20.10
CA ALA A 522 32.85 -33.91 18.64
C ALA A 522 31.76 -33.10 17.94
N ARG A 523 30.84 -32.44 18.66
CA ARG A 523 29.65 -31.81 18.08
C ARG A 523 29.37 -30.44 18.66
N ILE A 524 28.89 -29.53 17.81
CA ILE A 524 28.28 -28.27 18.21
C ILE A 524 26.77 -28.43 18.06
N ILE A 525 26.09 -28.19 19.15
CA ILE A 525 24.66 -28.40 19.31
C ILE A 525 23.97 -27.05 19.21
N ASN A 526 22.92 -26.94 18.40
CA ASN A 526 22.19 -25.69 18.24
C ASN A 526 20.67 -25.89 18.27
N THR A 527 20.01 -24.96 18.93
CA THR A 527 18.58 -24.72 18.80
C THR A 527 18.38 -23.26 18.46
N TRP A 528 17.19 -22.90 18.02
CA TRP A 528 16.83 -21.51 17.87
C TRP A 528 15.39 -21.22 18.26
N PHE A 529 15.14 -19.95 18.53
CA PHE A 529 13.83 -19.39 18.83
C PHE A 529 13.81 -17.91 18.42
N TYR A 530 12.65 -17.27 18.57
CA TYR A 530 12.48 -15.85 18.26
C TYR A 530 12.13 -15.07 19.53
N GLY A 531 12.55 -13.82 19.66
CA GLY A 531 12.24 -12.94 20.79
C GLY A 531 10.85 -12.31 20.70
N ALA A 532 10.34 -12.12 19.50
CA ALA A 532 9.02 -11.54 19.25
C ALA A 532 8.32 -12.23 18.07
N GLN A 533 7.00 -12.08 18.05
CA GLN A 533 6.16 -12.48 16.92
C GLN A 533 4.98 -11.50 16.79
N SER A 534 4.61 -11.19 15.57
CA SER A 534 3.45 -10.37 15.22
C SER A 534 2.77 -10.99 14.01
N GLU A 535 1.44 -11.04 14.00
CA GLU A 535 0.67 -11.65 12.92
C GLU A 535 -0.32 -10.61 12.38
N SER A 536 -0.51 -10.59 11.07
CA SER A 536 -1.49 -9.70 10.43
C SER A 536 -2.93 -10.12 10.74
N ALA A 537 -3.88 -9.27 10.37
CA ALA A 537 -5.24 -9.73 10.17
C ALA A 537 -5.28 -10.80 9.06
N VAL A 538 -6.23 -11.74 9.16
CA VAL A 538 -6.50 -12.72 8.10
C VAL A 538 -7.26 -12.02 6.97
N ARG A 539 -6.82 -12.20 5.73
CA ARG A 539 -7.55 -11.80 4.53
C ARG A 539 -8.04 -13.03 3.78
N VAL A 540 -9.24 -12.97 3.24
CA VAL A 540 -9.76 -14.01 2.32
C VAL A 540 -9.55 -13.49 0.91
N LEU A 541 -8.70 -14.17 0.14
CA LEU A 541 -8.32 -13.78 -1.22
C LEU A 541 -8.74 -14.86 -2.21
N SER A 542 -9.07 -14.47 -3.43
CA SER A 542 -9.34 -15.42 -4.52
C SER A 542 -8.06 -15.76 -5.26
N LEU A 543 -7.90 -17.01 -5.67
CA LEU A 543 -6.82 -17.42 -6.55
C LEU A 543 -7.16 -17.05 -8.01
N PRO A 544 -6.34 -16.22 -8.71
CA PRO A 544 -6.58 -15.85 -10.10
C PRO A 544 -6.45 -17.03 -11.09
N GLY A 545 -7.01 -16.86 -12.30
CA GLY A 545 -6.81 -17.73 -13.47
C GLY A 545 -5.57 -17.35 -14.29
N CYS A 546 -5.28 -18.09 -15.36
CA CYS A 546 -4.25 -17.73 -16.35
C CYS A 546 -4.80 -17.00 -17.58
N ASP A 547 -6.12 -16.81 -17.60
CA ASP A 547 -6.97 -16.31 -18.68
C ASP A 547 -7.97 -15.40 -17.95
N ASN A 548 -7.70 -14.09 -17.98
CA ASN A 548 -8.39 -13.08 -17.17
C ASN A 548 -9.82 -12.85 -17.68
N ASP A 549 -9.97 -12.75 -18.99
CA ASP A 549 -11.25 -12.49 -19.67
C ASP A 549 -12.06 -13.75 -20.03
N LEU A 550 -11.45 -14.93 -19.92
CA LEU A 550 -12.06 -16.24 -20.16
C LEU A 550 -12.38 -16.51 -21.64
N ASP A 551 -11.58 -15.97 -22.56
CA ASP A 551 -11.70 -16.18 -24.01
C ASP A 551 -11.01 -17.49 -24.49
N GLY A 552 -10.16 -18.07 -23.64
CA GLY A 552 -9.40 -19.30 -23.87
C GLY A 552 -7.95 -19.11 -24.33
N ILE A 553 -7.43 -17.88 -24.34
CA ILE A 553 -6.03 -17.51 -24.55
C ILE A 553 -5.43 -17.15 -23.18
N ASP A 554 -4.21 -17.61 -22.91
CA ASP A 554 -3.54 -17.27 -21.65
C ASP A 554 -2.98 -15.85 -21.77
N ASN A 555 -3.05 -15.05 -20.70
CA ASN A 555 -2.71 -13.62 -20.72
C ASN A 555 -1.34 -13.27 -21.34
N ASN A 556 -0.35 -14.14 -21.15
CA ASN A 556 0.99 -13.93 -21.71
C ASN A 556 1.10 -14.16 -23.23
N LEU A 557 0.02 -14.61 -23.87
CA LEU A 557 -0.14 -14.78 -25.31
C LEU A 557 -1.29 -13.94 -25.86
N ASP A 558 -2.10 -13.34 -24.98
CA ASP A 558 -3.12 -12.37 -25.33
C ASP A 558 -2.46 -11.03 -25.71
N LEU A 559 -3.15 -10.23 -26.51
CA LEU A 559 -2.74 -8.86 -26.83
C LEU A 559 -3.73 -7.82 -26.28
N ASP A 560 -4.84 -8.27 -25.71
CA ASP A 560 -5.98 -7.50 -25.18
C ASP A 560 -6.54 -8.33 -24.00
N ASP A 561 -5.86 -8.23 -22.87
CA ASP A 561 -5.95 -9.13 -21.71
C ASP A 561 -7.27 -9.06 -20.92
N ASP A 562 -8.11 -8.07 -21.20
CA ASP A 562 -9.44 -7.90 -20.62
C ASP A 562 -10.56 -7.92 -21.67
N ASN A 563 -10.22 -7.98 -22.96
CA ASN A 563 -11.11 -8.14 -24.10
C ASN A 563 -12.09 -6.96 -24.27
N ASP A 564 -11.64 -5.77 -23.94
CA ASP A 564 -12.37 -4.51 -24.09
C ASP A 564 -12.16 -3.88 -25.49
N GLY A 565 -11.11 -4.31 -26.21
CA GLY A 565 -10.76 -3.86 -27.55
C GLY A 565 -9.50 -3.00 -27.63
N ILE A 566 -9.00 -2.48 -26.52
CA ILE A 566 -7.75 -1.72 -26.43
C ILE A 566 -6.61 -2.72 -26.21
N LEU A 567 -5.47 -2.52 -26.88
CA LEU A 567 -4.34 -3.44 -26.69
C LEU A 567 -3.58 -3.13 -25.40
N ASP A 568 -3.02 -4.15 -24.74
CA ASP A 568 -2.19 -3.99 -23.53
C ASP A 568 -1.08 -2.94 -23.73
N THR A 569 -0.47 -2.92 -24.93
CA THR A 569 0.62 -1.99 -25.26
C THR A 569 0.17 -0.54 -25.42
N VAL A 570 -1.11 -0.32 -25.71
CA VAL A 570 -1.76 0.98 -25.84
C VAL A 570 -2.13 1.50 -24.46
N GLU A 571 -2.78 0.68 -23.63
CA GLU A 571 -3.22 1.03 -22.27
C GLU A 571 -2.03 1.37 -21.37
N ASN A 572 -0.94 0.62 -21.48
CA ASN A 572 0.28 0.87 -20.73
C ASN A 572 1.05 2.11 -21.21
N SER A 573 0.57 2.90 -22.18
CA SER A 573 1.14 4.19 -22.59
C SER A 573 2.64 4.15 -22.93
N GLY A 574 3.11 3.03 -23.47
CA GLY A 574 4.53 2.81 -23.81
C GLY A 574 5.45 2.51 -22.62
N LEU A 575 4.90 2.17 -21.46
CA LEU A 575 5.65 1.54 -20.38
C LEU A 575 6.15 0.15 -20.82
N THR A 576 7.11 -0.38 -20.07
CA THR A 576 7.55 -1.76 -20.27
C THR A 576 6.44 -2.73 -19.90
N ASP A 577 6.33 -3.84 -20.62
CA ASP A 577 5.40 -4.94 -20.34
C ASP A 577 5.32 -5.24 -18.82
N PRO A 578 4.16 -5.03 -18.17
CA PRO A 578 3.98 -5.29 -16.75
C PRO A 578 4.14 -6.77 -16.40
N LEU A 579 3.74 -7.69 -17.29
CA LEU A 579 3.90 -9.14 -17.11
C LEU A 579 5.33 -9.63 -17.36
N GLY A 580 6.18 -8.76 -17.92
CA GLY A 580 7.61 -8.99 -18.06
C GLY A 580 8.35 -9.07 -16.72
N ASP A 581 9.59 -9.55 -16.78
CA ASP A 581 10.48 -9.69 -15.62
C ASP A 581 11.81 -8.97 -15.95
N HIS A 582 11.95 -7.73 -15.47
CA HIS A 582 13.06 -6.85 -15.84
C HIS A 582 14.39 -7.38 -15.29
N ASP A 583 14.44 -7.87 -14.04
CA ASP A 583 15.70 -8.24 -13.38
C ASP A 583 15.99 -9.76 -13.36
N ALA A 584 15.10 -10.55 -13.96
CA ALA A 584 15.17 -12.00 -14.12
C ALA A 584 15.10 -12.76 -12.78
N ASP A 585 14.45 -12.20 -11.76
CA ASP A 585 14.23 -12.86 -10.47
C ASP A 585 12.93 -13.69 -10.41
N GLY A 586 12.13 -13.61 -11.47
CA GLY A 586 10.87 -14.32 -11.68
C GLY A 586 9.64 -13.55 -11.26
N VAL A 587 9.75 -12.33 -10.71
CA VAL A 587 8.61 -11.50 -10.31
C VAL A 587 8.20 -10.55 -11.45
N PRO A 588 6.91 -10.48 -11.81
CA PRO A 588 6.42 -9.52 -12.81
C PRO A 588 6.65 -8.06 -12.42
N ASN A 589 6.96 -7.20 -13.39
CA ASN A 589 7.32 -5.80 -13.19
C ASN A 589 6.27 -4.99 -12.41
N TYR A 590 4.98 -5.24 -12.63
CA TYR A 590 3.89 -4.48 -11.98
C TYR A 590 3.74 -4.75 -10.48
N ILE A 591 4.32 -5.83 -9.98
CA ILE A 591 4.32 -6.14 -8.55
C ILE A 591 5.72 -6.17 -7.96
N ASP A 592 6.77 -6.17 -8.77
CA ASP A 592 8.15 -6.23 -8.30
C ASP A 592 8.60 -4.93 -7.58
N PRO A 593 8.80 -4.95 -6.24
CA PRO A 593 9.26 -3.76 -5.51
C PRO A 593 10.72 -3.38 -5.85
N GLN A 594 11.47 -4.25 -6.53
CA GLN A 594 12.82 -3.97 -7.03
C GLN A 594 12.81 -3.31 -8.41
N PHE A 595 11.64 -3.27 -9.07
CA PHE A 595 11.49 -2.68 -10.39
C PHE A 595 11.85 -1.18 -10.37
N PRO A 596 12.69 -0.70 -11.30
CA PRO A 596 13.12 0.70 -11.30
C PRO A 596 11.95 1.68 -11.41
N GLY A 597 11.77 2.48 -10.37
CA GLY A 597 10.73 3.50 -10.31
C GLY A 597 9.37 3.00 -9.83
N PHE A 598 9.30 1.83 -9.19
CA PHE A 598 8.09 1.30 -8.55
C PHE A 598 7.44 2.35 -7.61
N ILE A 599 6.15 2.62 -7.81
CA ILE A 599 5.34 3.53 -6.99
C ILE A 599 4.13 2.74 -6.49
N ASP A 600 3.89 2.72 -5.18
CA ASP A 600 2.72 2.07 -4.57
C ASP A 600 2.19 3.02 -3.49
N THR A 601 1.27 3.90 -3.86
CA THR A 601 0.78 4.99 -2.98
C THR A 601 -0.34 4.52 -2.07
N ASN A 602 -1.16 3.57 -2.52
CA ASN A 602 -2.31 3.03 -1.78
C ASN A 602 -1.91 1.83 -0.87
N PHE A 603 -0.69 1.30 -1.01
CA PHE A 603 -0.13 0.15 -0.29
C PHE A 603 -0.84 -1.17 -0.57
N ASP A 604 -1.31 -1.40 -1.80
CA ASP A 604 -1.83 -2.70 -2.23
C ASP A 604 -0.73 -3.63 -2.80
N GLY A 605 0.43 -3.08 -3.15
CA GLY A 605 1.56 -3.83 -3.70
C GLY A 605 1.54 -3.99 -5.23
N VAL A 606 0.68 -3.24 -5.91
CA VAL A 606 0.72 -2.99 -7.36
C VAL A 606 1.43 -1.65 -7.60
N ASP A 607 2.11 -1.55 -8.73
CA ASP A 607 2.76 -0.32 -9.16
C ASP A 607 1.73 0.62 -9.79
N ASP A 608 1.42 1.76 -9.14
CA ASP A 608 0.47 2.82 -9.54
C ASP A 608 0.67 3.34 -10.98
N ARG A 609 1.76 2.96 -11.65
CA ARG A 609 2.01 3.31 -13.06
C ARG A 609 1.27 2.40 -14.03
N TYR A 610 0.92 1.19 -13.59
CA TYR A 610 0.14 0.22 -14.36
C TYR A 610 -1.29 0.07 -13.82
N ASP A 611 -1.65 0.75 -12.73
CA ASP A 611 -2.96 0.74 -12.08
C ASP A 611 -3.36 2.19 -11.84
N LEU A 612 -4.17 2.73 -12.75
CA LEU A 612 -4.44 4.16 -12.84
C LEU A 612 -5.44 4.65 -11.79
N ASP A 613 -6.46 3.85 -11.48
CA ASP A 613 -7.52 4.18 -10.53
C ASP A 613 -7.21 3.72 -9.08
N LEU A 614 -6.15 2.92 -8.91
CA LEU A 614 -5.61 2.41 -7.66
C LEU A 614 -6.53 1.38 -6.98
N ASP A 615 -7.21 0.54 -7.76
CA ASP A 615 -8.07 -0.53 -7.27
C ASP A 615 -7.35 -1.89 -7.06
N GLY A 616 -6.10 -1.99 -7.54
CA GLY A 616 -5.23 -3.16 -7.46
C GLY A 616 -5.33 -4.11 -8.65
N ILE A 617 -6.06 -3.73 -9.70
CA ILE A 617 -6.08 -4.33 -11.04
C ILE A 617 -5.26 -3.42 -11.95
N ILE A 618 -4.41 -4.01 -12.79
CA ILE A 618 -3.64 -3.20 -13.75
C ILE A 618 -4.52 -2.88 -14.95
N ASN A 619 -4.27 -1.74 -15.62
CA ASN A 619 -5.08 -1.23 -16.73
C ASN A 619 -5.41 -2.33 -17.76
N GLN A 620 -4.42 -3.10 -18.25
CA GLN A 620 -4.66 -4.20 -19.20
C GLN A 620 -5.53 -5.37 -18.70
N PHE A 621 -5.86 -5.41 -17.41
CA PHE A 621 -6.78 -6.39 -16.82
C PHE A 621 -8.11 -5.75 -16.40
N ASP A 622 -8.24 -4.44 -16.53
CA ASP A 622 -9.33 -3.63 -16.01
C ASP A 622 -10.14 -2.97 -17.12
N THR A 623 -11.42 -3.31 -17.15
CA THR A 623 -12.35 -2.86 -18.19
C THR A 623 -12.94 -1.46 -17.95
N ASP A 624 -12.47 -0.77 -16.90
CA ASP A 624 -12.82 0.59 -16.45
C ASP A 624 -11.54 1.17 -15.79
N ALA A 625 -10.44 1.23 -16.54
CA ALA A 625 -9.09 1.39 -16.01
C ALA A 625 -8.85 2.72 -15.29
N ASP A 626 -9.68 3.73 -15.55
CA ASP A 626 -9.64 5.02 -14.86
C ASP A 626 -10.69 5.16 -13.74
N GLY A 627 -11.58 4.17 -13.60
CA GLY A 627 -12.53 4.04 -12.51
C GLY A 627 -13.65 5.07 -12.52
N ASP A 628 -13.97 5.66 -13.67
CA ASP A 628 -15.02 6.66 -13.79
C ASP A 628 -16.44 6.10 -13.96
N GLY A 629 -16.53 4.79 -14.20
CA GLY A 629 -17.78 4.06 -14.31
C GLY A 629 -18.30 3.90 -15.74
N CYS A 630 -17.54 4.37 -16.73
CA CYS A 630 -17.64 3.94 -18.12
C CYS A 630 -16.67 2.79 -18.40
N ALA A 631 -16.92 2.04 -19.47
CA ALA A 631 -16.03 0.95 -19.83
C ALA A 631 -15.06 1.42 -20.90
N ASP A 632 -13.80 1.07 -20.77
CA ASP A 632 -12.71 1.38 -21.71
C ASP A 632 -13.09 1.06 -23.17
N ALA A 633 -13.80 -0.06 -23.36
CA ALA A 633 -14.37 -0.48 -24.63
C ALA A 633 -15.21 0.59 -25.36
N ILE A 634 -15.93 1.44 -24.62
CA ILE A 634 -16.74 2.55 -25.15
C ILE A 634 -15.89 3.81 -25.35
N GLU A 635 -14.90 4.02 -24.47
CA GLU A 635 -14.09 5.23 -24.39
C GLU A 635 -12.86 5.20 -25.28
N GLY A 636 -12.59 4.06 -25.93
CA GLY A 636 -11.57 3.94 -26.96
C GLY A 636 -11.85 4.82 -28.18
N SER A 637 -10.90 4.88 -29.12
CA SER A 637 -11.00 5.78 -30.28
C SER A 637 -12.02 5.35 -31.34
N GLU A 638 -12.65 4.19 -31.20
CA GLU A 638 -13.61 3.67 -32.15
C GLU A 638 -15.03 3.69 -31.59
N TYR A 639 -15.99 3.97 -32.47
CA TYR A 639 -17.38 4.09 -32.04
C TYR A 639 -18.00 2.73 -31.66
N ILE A 640 -18.20 2.53 -30.35
CA ILE A 640 -18.84 1.36 -29.75
C ILE A 640 -20.04 1.79 -28.91
N THR A 641 -21.17 1.10 -29.09
CA THR A 641 -22.38 1.38 -28.32
C THR A 641 -22.48 0.52 -27.07
N SER A 642 -23.18 1.00 -26.05
CA SER A 642 -23.48 0.24 -24.81
C SER A 642 -24.20 -1.10 -25.05
N ALA A 643 -24.83 -1.29 -26.21
CA ALA A 643 -25.44 -2.55 -26.62
C ALA A 643 -24.42 -3.63 -27.05
N GLN A 644 -23.20 -3.22 -27.40
CA GLN A 644 -22.10 -4.06 -27.88
C GLN A 644 -21.15 -4.48 -26.76
N ILE A 645 -21.35 -4.03 -25.52
CA ILE A 645 -20.56 -4.44 -24.35
C ILE A 645 -21.43 -5.15 -23.30
N HIS A 646 -20.80 -5.80 -22.34
CA HIS A 646 -21.47 -6.19 -21.10
C HIS A 646 -21.47 -5.02 -20.13
N SER A 647 -22.64 -4.67 -19.60
CA SER A 647 -22.74 -3.59 -18.60
C SER A 647 -21.81 -3.82 -17.40
N LEU A 648 -21.09 -2.78 -16.98
CA LEU A 648 -20.32 -2.76 -15.73
C LEU A 648 -21.20 -3.02 -14.50
N ASN A 649 -22.48 -2.61 -14.55
CA ASN A 649 -23.45 -2.68 -13.45
C ASN A 649 -24.14 -4.05 -13.27
N LEU A 650 -23.56 -5.13 -13.81
CA LEU A 650 -24.11 -6.48 -13.62
C LEU A 650 -24.03 -6.88 -12.14
N VAL A 651 -25.07 -7.54 -11.63
CA VAL A 651 -25.06 -8.10 -10.26
C VAL A 651 -24.28 -9.41 -10.22
N SER A 652 -23.60 -9.72 -9.12
CA SER A 652 -22.76 -10.93 -8.98
C SER A 652 -23.49 -12.27 -9.15
N THR A 653 -24.83 -12.26 -9.16
CA THR A 653 -25.64 -13.45 -9.46
C THR A 653 -25.94 -13.64 -10.95
N ASP A 654 -25.65 -12.64 -11.79
CA ASP A 654 -25.80 -12.75 -13.25
C ASP A 654 -24.72 -13.68 -13.81
N ALA A 655 -25.10 -14.55 -14.75
CA ALA A 655 -24.16 -15.48 -15.38
C ALA A 655 -23.05 -14.78 -16.17
N ASN A 656 -23.28 -13.52 -16.58
CA ASN A 656 -22.34 -12.72 -17.35
C ASN A 656 -21.54 -11.74 -16.50
N TYR A 657 -21.67 -11.75 -15.16
CA TYR A 657 -20.94 -10.83 -14.26
C TYR A 657 -19.42 -10.84 -14.46
N LYS A 658 -18.88 -12.01 -14.81
CA LYS A 658 -17.46 -12.23 -15.08
C LYS A 658 -16.96 -11.63 -16.39
N TYR A 659 -17.86 -11.17 -17.27
CA TYR A 659 -17.55 -10.56 -18.57
C TYR A 659 -17.92 -9.07 -18.61
N ARG A 660 -18.20 -8.44 -17.45
CA ARG A 660 -18.60 -7.02 -17.37
C ARG A 660 -17.52 -6.12 -17.97
N GLY A 661 -17.92 -5.02 -18.62
CA GLY A 661 -17.03 -4.10 -19.34
C GLY A 661 -16.62 -4.61 -20.73
N GLN A 662 -16.35 -5.91 -20.83
CA GLN A 662 -15.88 -6.54 -22.06
C GLN A 662 -16.87 -6.51 -23.22
N ILE A 663 -16.34 -6.62 -24.44
CA ILE A 663 -17.12 -6.65 -25.68
C ILE A 663 -18.05 -7.87 -25.75
N ARG A 664 -19.34 -7.59 -25.97
CA ARG A 664 -20.44 -8.55 -26.12
C ARG A 664 -20.75 -8.77 -27.60
N VAL A 665 -20.18 -9.82 -28.21
CA VAL A 665 -20.56 -10.19 -29.59
C VAL A 665 -21.83 -11.05 -29.62
N ILE A 666 -22.96 -10.49 -30.10
CA ILE A 666 -24.23 -11.22 -30.27
C ILE A 666 -24.43 -11.61 -31.75
N PHE A 667 -24.48 -12.91 -32.06
CA PHE A 667 -25.07 -13.39 -33.31
C PHE A 667 -26.60 -13.47 -33.18
N ASN A 668 -27.32 -12.52 -33.78
CA ASN A 668 -28.77 -12.60 -34.03
C ASN A 668 -29.64 -13.05 -32.82
N GLY A 669 -29.24 -12.67 -31.61
CA GLY A 669 -29.98 -12.94 -30.37
C GLY A 669 -29.98 -14.40 -29.86
N THR A 670 -29.12 -15.31 -30.36
CA THR A 670 -29.00 -16.65 -29.76
C THR A 670 -27.55 -17.13 -29.69
N THR A 671 -27.02 -17.23 -28.47
CA THR A 671 -25.83 -18.03 -28.17
C THR A 671 -26.16 -19.51 -28.39
N VAL A 672 -25.34 -20.25 -29.13
CA VAL A 672 -25.43 -21.72 -29.13
C VAL A 672 -24.77 -22.21 -27.84
N ASN A 673 -25.55 -22.77 -26.91
CA ASN A 673 -25.12 -23.41 -25.65
C ASN A 673 -24.88 -22.53 -24.40
N ASN A 674 -25.42 -21.31 -24.30
CA ASN A 674 -25.33 -20.46 -23.09
C ASN A 674 -23.89 -20.16 -22.60
N ASN A 675 -22.90 -20.18 -23.50
CA ASN A 675 -21.58 -19.63 -23.22
C ASN A 675 -21.42 -18.40 -24.13
N PRO A 676 -21.22 -17.19 -23.58
CA PRO A 676 -20.90 -16.03 -24.40
C PRO A 676 -19.43 -16.18 -24.82
N ALA A 677 -19.17 -17.01 -25.82
CA ALA A 677 -17.84 -17.04 -26.40
C ALA A 677 -17.65 -15.70 -27.12
N GLN A 678 -16.81 -14.82 -26.57
CA GLN A 678 -16.28 -13.68 -27.32
C GLN A 678 -15.71 -14.21 -28.64
N ILE A 679 -15.97 -13.45 -29.71
CA ILE A 679 -15.40 -13.79 -31.01
C ILE A 679 -14.10 -13.01 -31.11
N VAL A 680 -13.05 -13.60 -30.56
CA VAL A 680 -11.67 -13.10 -30.60
C VAL A 680 -10.92 -13.66 -31.80
N SER A 681 -9.85 -12.99 -32.19
CA SER A 681 -8.98 -13.48 -33.26
C SER A 681 -7.91 -14.44 -32.72
N THR A 682 -7.60 -15.46 -33.51
CA THR A 682 -6.51 -16.43 -33.24
C THR A 682 -5.33 -16.24 -34.19
N SER A 683 -5.32 -15.13 -34.91
CA SER A 683 -4.22 -14.77 -35.80
C SER A 683 -3.03 -14.29 -34.95
N ALA A 684 -1.81 -14.63 -35.35
CA ALA A 684 -0.62 -14.20 -34.62
C ALA A 684 -0.43 -12.66 -34.57
N ALA A 685 -1.13 -11.90 -35.41
CA ALA A 685 -1.03 -10.44 -35.44
C ALA A 685 -2.09 -9.73 -34.59
N SER A 686 -3.04 -10.48 -34.02
CA SER A 686 -4.22 -9.96 -33.31
C SER A 686 -4.77 -11.05 -32.37
N ASN A 687 -3.90 -11.81 -31.72
CA ASN A 687 -4.32 -12.95 -30.91
C ASN A 687 -5.02 -12.42 -29.65
N GLY A 688 -6.23 -12.88 -29.36
CA GLY A 688 -7.02 -12.45 -28.18
C GLY A 688 -7.86 -11.20 -28.39
N VAL A 689 -7.44 -10.30 -29.28
CA VAL A 689 -8.22 -9.10 -29.64
C VAL A 689 -9.61 -9.42 -30.23
N PRO A 690 -10.70 -8.75 -29.80
CA PRO A 690 -12.04 -8.86 -30.38
C PRO A 690 -12.04 -8.61 -31.90
N GLN A 691 -12.76 -9.43 -32.66
CA GLN A 691 -12.73 -9.37 -34.13
C GLN A 691 -13.33 -8.10 -34.77
N ILE A 692 -14.10 -7.33 -34.01
CA ILE A 692 -14.77 -6.13 -34.52
C ILE A 692 -13.82 -4.95 -34.73
N PHE A 693 -12.67 -4.95 -34.03
CA PHE A 693 -11.58 -3.97 -34.11
C PHE A 693 -10.39 -4.47 -34.93
N ASN A 694 -10.60 -5.52 -35.73
CA ASN A 694 -9.53 -6.14 -36.50
C ASN A 694 -9.80 -6.00 -37.99
N PRO A 695 -8.76 -5.73 -38.80
CA PRO A 695 -8.93 -5.62 -40.23
C PRO A 695 -9.22 -7.01 -40.79
N ALA A 696 -9.88 -7.03 -41.95
CA ALA A 696 -10.33 -8.26 -42.61
C ALA A 696 -9.27 -9.36 -42.74
N VAL A 697 -8.00 -8.98 -42.88
CA VAL A 697 -6.87 -9.90 -43.05
C VAL A 697 -6.39 -10.54 -41.74
N SER A 698 -6.69 -9.92 -40.60
CA SER A 698 -6.31 -10.38 -39.26
C SER A 698 -7.43 -11.16 -38.56
N ASN A 699 -8.64 -11.16 -39.12
CA ASN A 699 -9.80 -11.90 -38.61
C ASN A 699 -9.78 -13.40 -38.95
N LEU A 700 -9.02 -14.20 -38.19
CA LEU A 700 -8.99 -15.67 -38.30
C LEU A 700 -9.60 -16.33 -37.05
N ASN A 701 -10.76 -16.98 -37.22
CA ASN A 701 -11.31 -17.91 -36.23
C ASN A 701 -11.86 -19.15 -36.96
N SER A 702 -11.35 -20.34 -36.56
CA SER A 702 -11.54 -21.59 -37.29
C SER A 702 -12.80 -22.38 -36.95
N THR A 703 -13.66 -21.91 -36.02
CA THR A 703 -14.85 -22.66 -35.61
C THR A 703 -16.16 -21.88 -35.52
N THR A 704 -16.16 -20.53 -35.52
CA THR A 704 -17.40 -19.73 -35.36
C THR A 704 -17.56 -18.48 -36.23
N ASN A 705 -16.59 -18.11 -37.07
CA ASN A 705 -16.61 -16.84 -37.85
C ASN A 705 -17.86 -16.70 -38.76
N PRO A 706 -18.82 -15.80 -38.45
CA PRO A 706 -19.85 -15.40 -39.39
C PRO A 706 -19.21 -14.39 -40.34
N THR A 707 -19.35 -14.59 -41.66
CA THR A 707 -18.75 -13.79 -42.74
C THR A 707 -19.21 -12.32 -42.81
N SER A 708 -19.68 -11.73 -41.71
CA SER A 708 -20.33 -10.41 -41.59
C SER A 708 -19.81 -9.57 -40.41
N LEU A 709 -18.89 -10.07 -39.56
CA LEU A 709 -18.35 -9.33 -38.40
C LEU A 709 -17.00 -8.64 -38.68
N VAL A 710 -16.58 -8.62 -39.93
CA VAL A 710 -15.27 -8.09 -40.34
C VAL A 710 -15.25 -6.56 -40.22
N GLY A 711 -14.43 -6.03 -39.30
CA GLY A 711 -13.98 -4.63 -39.26
C GLY A 711 -15.12 -3.61 -39.29
N VAL A 712 -16.16 -3.82 -38.47
CA VAL A 712 -17.29 -2.89 -38.39
C VAL A 712 -16.88 -1.62 -37.64
N ALA A 713 -16.08 -1.73 -36.58
CA ALA A 713 -15.59 -0.59 -35.78
C ALA A 713 -14.29 0.01 -36.36
N ASP A 714 -13.33 -0.83 -36.77
CA ASP A 714 -12.05 -0.48 -37.43
C ASP A 714 -12.19 0.38 -38.72
N ASN A 715 -13.40 0.63 -39.22
CA ASN A 715 -13.60 1.53 -40.38
C ASN A 715 -14.08 2.94 -40.01
N THR A 716 -14.26 3.23 -38.71
CA THR A 716 -14.91 4.47 -38.24
C THR A 716 -13.95 5.66 -38.28
N ASP A 717 -12.68 5.45 -37.93
CA ASP A 717 -11.61 6.47 -37.95
C ASP A 717 -10.84 6.52 -39.28
N GLY A 718 -11.02 5.50 -40.13
CA GLY A 718 -10.41 5.39 -41.45
C GLY A 718 -9.02 4.78 -41.47
N SER A 719 -8.54 4.20 -40.36
CA SER A 719 -7.35 3.33 -40.34
C SER A 719 -7.73 1.85 -40.57
N SER A 720 -6.79 0.95 -40.33
CA SER A 720 -6.86 -0.48 -40.67
C SER A 720 -5.89 -1.21 -39.74
N ASP A 721 -6.00 -0.90 -38.46
CA ASP A 721 -5.16 -1.28 -37.35
C ASP A 721 -5.84 -2.33 -36.48
N VAL A 722 -5.06 -2.93 -35.58
CA VAL A 722 -5.51 -4.02 -34.71
C VAL A 722 -5.84 -3.41 -33.35
N GLY A 723 -7.05 -3.65 -32.87
CA GLY A 723 -7.56 -3.04 -31.64
C GLY A 723 -7.92 -1.57 -31.86
N GLN A 724 -8.42 -0.93 -30.81
CA GLN A 724 -8.69 0.49 -30.78
C GLN A 724 -7.59 1.29 -30.06
N GLY A 725 -7.50 2.57 -30.40
CA GLY A 725 -6.71 3.54 -29.64
C GLY A 725 -7.37 3.89 -28.31
N VAL A 726 -6.60 4.52 -27.42
CA VAL A 726 -6.99 4.74 -26.02
C VAL A 726 -8.17 5.71 -25.79
N GLY A 727 -8.49 6.55 -26.78
CA GLY A 727 -9.52 7.60 -26.64
C GLY A 727 -9.42 8.37 -25.31
N VAL A 728 -10.47 8.28 -24.48
CA VAL A 728 -10.53 8.83 -23.11
C VAL A 728 -10.50 7.77 -22.00
N ALA A 729 -10.37 6.47 -22.30
CA ALA A 729 -10.42 5.34 -21.36
C ALA A 729 -9.39 5.39 -20.19
N LEU A 730 -8.38 6.24 -20.28
CA LEU A 730 -7.37 6.45 -19.23
C LEU A 730 -7.47 7.84 -18.60
N ASN A 731 -8.65 8.44 -18.57
CA ASN A 731 -8.90 9.80 -18.12
C ASN A 731 -10.15 9.89 -17.23
N SER A 732 -9.96 9.58 -15.95
CA SER A 732 -10.98 9.57 -14.90
C SER A 732 -11.76 10.87 -14.64
N PHE A 733 -11.51 11.91 -15.43
CA PHE A 733 -12.21 13.18 -15.41
C PHE A 733 -13.20 13.34 -16.57
N VAL A 734 -13.21 12.44 -17.56
CA VAL A 734 -14.06 12.49 -18.74
C VAL A 734 -14.63 11.09 -18.96
N SER A 735 -15.91 10.94 -18.67
CA SER A 735 -16.63 9.69 -18.90
C SER A 735 -17.25 9.72 -20.27
N GLY A 736 -16.74 8.89 -21.19
CA GLY A 736 -17.26 8.74 -22.56
C GLY A 736 -18.64 8.08 -22.61
N CYS A 737 -19.18 7.67 -21.46
CA CYS A 737 -20.56 7.20 -21.32
C CYS A 737 -21.53 8.30 -20.85
N LEU A 738 -21.04 9.52 -20.55
CA LEU A 738 -21.91 10.62 -20.13
C LEU A 738 -22.79 11.04 -21.32
N ASP A 739 -24.09 11.02 -21.11
CA ASP A 739 -25.13 11.35 -22.09
C ASP A 739 -26.16 12.21 -21.32
N SER A 740 -25.92 13.52 -21.34
CA SER A 740 -26.59 14.53 -20.51
C SER A 740 -28.06 14.71 -20.87
N ASP A 741 -28.40 14.53 -22.14
CA ASP A 741 -29.76 14.68 -22.66
C ASP A 741 -30.51 13.36 -22.90
N ASN A 742 -29.82 12.24 -22.74
CA ASN A 742 -30.33 10.88 -22.87
C ASN A 742 -30.83 10.51 -24.28
N ASP A 743 -30.16 11.03 -25.30
CA ASP A 743 -30.51 10.75 -26.69
C ASP A 743 -29.80 9.51 -27.29
N GLY A 744 -28.78 9.00 -26.58
CA GLY A 744 -27.97 7.85 -26.95
C GLY A 744 -26.67 8.19 -27.67
N ILE A 745 -26.28 9.45 -27.74
CA ILE A 745 -24.98 9.96 -28.19
C ILE A 745 -24.29 10.57 -26.95
N PRO A 746 -23.09 10.12 -26.58
CA PRO A 746 -22.38 10.71 -25.44
C PRO A 746 -21.93 12.15 -25.70
N ASP A 747 -21.90 12.99 -24.67
CA ASP A 747 -21.55 14.42 -24.71
C ASP A 747 -20.19 14.71 -25.40
N GLU A 748 -19.24 13.78 -25.33
CA GLU A 748 -17.95 13.95 -26.02
C GLU A 748 -18.05 13.86 -27.55
N ASP A 749 -19.07 13.16 -28.03
CA ASP A 749 -19.37 12.86 -29.41
C ASP A 749 -20.57 13.65 -29.95
N ASP A 750 -21.36 14.22 -29.03
CA ASP A 750 -22.49 15.09 -29.26
C ASP A 750 -22.01 16.50 -29.71
N LEU A 751 -22.84 17.20 -30.48
CA LEU A 751 -22.60 18.58 -30.91
C LEU A 751 -23.56 19.58 -30.25
N ASP A 752 -24.49 19.11 -29.42
CA ASP A 752 -25.63 19.78 -28.80
C ASP A 752 -26.01 18.99 -27.51
N ASP A 753 -25.19 19.13 -26.45
CA ASP A 753 -25.18 18.25 -25.25
C ASP A 753 -26.49 18.27 -24.43
N ASP A 754 -27.38 19.25 -24.63
CA ASP A 754 -28.69 19.33 -23.99
C ASP A 754 -29.88 19.18 -24.95
N ASN A 755 -29.60 19.07 -26.25
CA ASN A 755 -30.55 18.80 -27.31
C ASN A 755 -31.63 19.88 -27.49
N ASP A 756 -31.28 21.11 -27.15
CA ASP A 756 -32.10 22.30 -27.32
C ASP A 756 -32.01 22.88 -28.75
N GLY A 757 -31.04 22.42 -29.54
CA GLY A 757 -30.83 22.77 -30.93
C GLY A 757 -29.71 23.78 -31.17
N ILE A 758 -29.26 24.51 -30.16
CA ILE A 758 -28.11 25.40 -30.24
C ILE A 758 -26.86 24.52 -30.14
N LEU A 759 -25.86 24.75 -30.99
CA LEU A 759 -24.66 23.94 -30.92
C LEU A 759 -23.85 24.31 -29.68
N ASP A 760 -23.25 23.31 -29.05
CA ASP A 760 -22.18 23.46 -28.07
C ASP A 760 -21.13 24.49 -28.48
N SER A 761 -20.69 24.43 -29.74
CA SER A 761 -19.66 25.33 -30.27
C SER A 761 -20.08 26.81 -30.30
N VAL A 762 -21.39 27.05 -30.26
CA VAL A 762 -22.05 28.36 -30.27
C VAL A 762 -22.29 28.85 -28.83
N GLU A 763 -22.53 27.96 -27.88
CA GLU A 763 -22.83 28.25 -26.47
C GLU A 763 -21.61 28.22 -25.56
N LYS A 764 -20.61 27.42 -25.93
CA LYS A 764 -19.28 27.36 -25.32
C LYS A 764 -18.50 28.63 -25.68
N VAL A 765 -19.00 29.81 -25.30
CA VAL A 765 -18.23 31.06 -25.31
C VAL A 765 -17.25 31.01 -24.13
N GLN A 766 -16.09 30.48 -24.44
CA GLN A 766 -15.04 30.26 -23.47
C GLN A 766 -14.37 31.58 -23.05
N THR A 767 -14.55 31.99 -21.80
CA THR A 767 -13.75 33.09 -21.23
C THR A 767 -12.45 32.54 -20.65
N CYS A 768 -11.40 32.54 -21.47
CA CYS A 768 -10.06 32.16 -21.02
C CYS A 768 -9.34 33.34 -20.37
N THR A 769 -8.87 33.16 -19.14
CA THR A 769 -7.97 34.11 -18.47
C THR A 769 -6.53 33.59 -18.49
N ASN A 770 -5.57 34.47 -18.79
CA ASN A 770 -4.15 34.13 -18.78
C ASN A 770 -3.74 33.67 -17.38
N PHE A 771 -3.28 32.43 -17.26
CA PHE A 771 -2.47 31.96 -16.14
C PHE A 771 -1.16 32.75 -16.18
N SER A 772 -0.80 33.37 -15.07
CA SER A 772 0.28 34.37 -14.95
C SER A 772 1.56 34.06 -15.74
N THR A 773 2.27 35.09 -16.22
CA THR A 773 3.59 34.95 -16.86
C THR A 773 4.57 34.17 -15.98
N PRO A 774 5.33 33.19 -16.53
CA PRO A 774 6.30 32.41 -15.76
C PRO A 774 7.36 33.32 -15.11
N ASN A 775 7.78 32.98 -13.89
CA ASN A 775 8.77 33.75 -13.13
C ASN A 775 10.21 33.48 -13.58
N SER A 776 10.44 32.31 -14.17
CA SER A 776 11.73 31.95 -14.78
C SER A 776 11.58 30.78 -15.75
N VAL A 777 12.42 30.76 -16.77
CA VAL A 777 12.54 29.66 -17.73
C VAL A 777 13.96 29.09 -17.75
N SER A 778 14.10 27.77 -17.76
CA SER A 778 15.38 27.05 -17.81
C SER A 778 15.32 25.87 -18.78
N THR A 779 16.46 25.33 -19.21
CA THR A 779 16.49 24.22 -20.17
C THR A 779 17.68 23.29 -20.00
N THR A 780 17.46 22.00 -20.27
CA THR A 780 18.48 20.94 -20.41
C THR A 780 18.57 20.41 -21.85
N ALA A 781 17.79 20.98 -22.78
CA ALA A 781 17.70 20.50 -24.16
C ALA A 781 19.00 20.76 -24.95
N THR A 782 19.48 19.72 -25.63
CA THR A 782 20.68 19.76 -26.48
C THR A 782 20.40 19.16 -27.86
N ASN A 783 21.03 19.69 -28.91
CA ASN A 783 20.89 19.17 -30.28
C ASN A 783 21.62 17.84 -30.44
N VAL A 784 20.97 16.85 -31.06
CA VAL A 784 21.55 15.51 -31.28
C VAL A 784 21.62 15.11 -32.78
N GLY A 785 21.19 15.97 -33.70
CA GLY A 785 21.17 15.69 -35.15
C GLY A 785 22.48 16.00 -35.91
N THR A 786 22.74 15.27 -37.00
CA THR A 786 23.88 15.52 -37.91
C THR A 786 23.52 16.50 -39.03
N GLY A 787 23.46 17.81 -38.72
CA GLY A 787 23.12 18.82 -39.73
C GLY A 787 22.94 20.25 -39.21
N ARG A 788 23.98 20.83 -38.60
CA ARG A 788 24.06 22.21 -38.04
C ARG A 788 23.01 22.56 -36.96
N ALA A 789 23.44 23.40 -36.01
CA ALA A 789 22.79 23.59 -34.71
C ALA A 789 21.53 24.50 -34.77
N LEU A 790 20.43 24.08 -34.13
CA LEU A 790 19.40 24.98 -33.63
C LEU A 790 20.01 25.80 -32.47
N ALA A 791 20.02 27.13 -32.56
CA ALA A 791 20.38 27.99 -31.43
C ALA A 791 19.16 28.12 -30.51
N LEU A 792 19.28 27.62 -29.29
CA LEU A 792 18.32 27.82 -28.21
C LEU A 792 18.73 29.10 -27.47
N THR A 793 17.95 30.18 -27.63
CA THR A 793 18.19 31.45 -26.93
C THR A 793 17.04 31.72 -25.98
N ILE A 794 17.34 31.94 -24.71
CA ILE A 794 16.36 32.38 -23.70
C ILE A 794 16.59 33.88 -23.50
N ASP A 795 15.64 34.72 -23.88
CA ASP A 795 15.68 36.18 -23.66
C ASP A 795 14.33 36.63 -23.08
N ASN A 796 14.33 37.35 -21.95
CA ASN A 796 13.13 37.81 -21.24
C ASN A 796 12.01 36.76 -21.08
N ASP A 797 12.34 35.58 -20.55
CA ASP A 797 11.39 34.45 -20.34
C ASP A 797 10.75 33.90 -21.62
N LEU A 798 11.29 34.27 -22.78
CA LEU A 798 10.91 33.73 -24.08
C LEU A 798 11.97 32.76 -24.61
N VAL A 799 11.54 31.56 -24.97
CA VAL A 799 12.38 30.54 -25.61
C VAL A 799 12.30 30.70 -27.12
N THR A 800 13.36 31.26 -27.70
CA THR A 800 13.50 31.38 -29.15
C THR A 800 14.30 30.20 -29.69
N PHE A 801 13.75 29.53 -30.70
CA PHE A 801 14.44 28.51 -31.47
C PHE A 801 14.84 29.16 -32.81
N GLY A 802 16.13 29.43 -33.00
CA GLY A 802 16.62 30.14 -34.19
C GLY A 802 17.73 29.38 -34.90
N GLY A 803 17.73 29.39 -36.24
CA GLY A 803 18.77 28.75 -37.04
C GLY A 803 18.35 28.41 -38.47
N THR A 804 19.26 28.63 -39.42
CA THR A 804 19.10 28.25 -40.82
C THR A 804 19.28 26.72 -40.97
N ALA A 805 18.23 25.95 -40.71
CA ALA A 805 18.28 24.49 -40.82
C ALA A 805 17.85 24.04 -42.23
N SER A 806 18.74 23.30 -42.89
CA SER A 806 18.41 22.49 -44.06
C SER A 806 18.85 21.05 -43.75
N GLY A 807 17.92 20.21 -43.27
CA GLY A 807 18.16 18.82 -42.84
C GLY A 807 17.46 18.47 -41.51
N SER A 808 17.45 17.19 -41.13
CA SER A 808 16.78 16.70 -39.90
C SER A 808 17.54 17.08 -38.62
N ALA A 809 16.85 17.75 -37.69
CA ALA A 809 17.37 18.12 -36.37
C ALA A 809 16.43 17.58 -35.28
N SER A 810 17.01 17.06 -34.20
CA SER A 810 16.30 16.49 -33.03
C SER A 810 16.93 17.05 -31.76
N LEU A 811 16.11 17.28 -30.73
CA LEU A 811 16.49 17.80 -29.43
C LEU A 811 16.29 16.72 -28.35
N ASN A 812 17.24 16.62 -27.43
CA ASN A 812 17.15 15.74 -26.26
C ASN A 812 17.34 16.54 -24.97
N GLY A 813 16.40 16.41 -24.04
CA GLY A 813 16.31 17.16 -22.77
C GLY A 813 14.94 17.83 -22.61
N SER A 814 14.83 18.83 -21.74
CA SER A 814 13.56 19.54 -21.52
C SER A 814 13.71 21.06 -21.42
N VAL A 815 12.61 21.77 -21.63
CA VAL A 815 12.45 23.19 -21.30
C VAL A 815 11.51 23.28 -20.10
N THR A 816 11.93 23.96 -19.03
CA THR A 816 11.20 24.06 -17.76
C THR A 816 10.79 25.51 -17.49
N TYR A 817 9.50 25.74 -17.30
CA TYR A 817 8.89 26.99 -16.85
C TYR A 817 8.54 26.87 -15.36
N THR A 818 8.81 27.91 -14.56
CA THR A 818 8.55 27.92 -13.11
C THR A 818 7.66 29.10 -12.73
N TYR A 819 6.67 28.84 -11.88
CA TYR A 819 5.68 29.80 -11.40
C TYR A 819 5.76 29.92 -9.87
N THR A 820 5.68 31.15 -9.33
CA THR A 820 5.55 31.39 -7.89
C THR A 820 4.07 31.41 -7.52
N THR A 821 3.68 30.56 -6.58
CA THR A 821 2.31 30.38 -6.13
C THR A 821 1.66 31.68 -5.67
N ALA A 822 0.79 32.24 -6.52
CA ALA A 822 -0.17 33.26 -6.12
C ALA A 822 -1.57 32.66 -6.24
N ILE A 823 -2.09 32.24 -5.07
CA ILE A 823 -3.50 31.93 -4.79
C ILE A 823 -4.01 30.60 -5.40
N ALA A 824 -4.33 29.66 -4.51
CA ALA A 824 -5.21 28.48 -4.69
C ALA A 824 -4.93 27.41 -5.78
N ASN A 825 -3.75 27.33 -6.41
CA ASN A 825 -3.49 26.31 -7.46
C ASN A 825 -2.26 25.40 -7.16
N PRO A 826 -2.29 24.11 -7.56
CA PRO A 826 -1.25 23.13 -7.19
C PRO A 826 0.02 23.15 -8.07
N VAL A 827 0.00 23.72 -9.28
CA VAL A 827 1.16 23.70 -10.21
C VAL A 827 2.24 24.71 -9.82
N SER A 828 3.50 24.25 -9.75
CA SER A 828 4.69 25.09 -9.55
C SER A 828 5.65 25.09 -10.75
N THR A 829 5.76 23.97 -11.47
CA THR A 829 6.63 23.87 -12.65
C THR A 829 5.95 23.14 -13.79
N PHE A 830 6.28 23.54 -15.01
CA PHE A 830 5.79 22.98 -16.26
C PHE A 830 7.00 22.65 -17.15
N ARG A 831 7.03 21.46 -17.75
CA ARG A 831 8.14 20.98 -18.58
C ARG A 831 7.68 20.53 -19.95
N ILE A 832 8.41 20.95 -20.99
CA ILE A 832 8.27 20.49 -22.37
C ILE A 832 9.45 19.57 -22.70
N TYR A 833 9.16 18.34 -23.12
CA TYR A 833 10.11 17.37 -23.63
C TYR A 833 9.92 17.24 -25.14
N PRO A 834 10.87 17.72 -25.97
CA PRO A 834 10.82 17.51 -27.41
C PRO A 834 10.90 16.02 -27.75
N ASN A 835 10.20 15.58 -28.79
CA ASN A 835 10.35 14.21 -29.27
C ASN A 835 11.75 14.07 -29.91
N GLY A 836 12.51 13.04 -29.50
CA GLY A 836 13.85 12.77 -30.01
C GLY A 836 13.90 12.32 -31.49
N GLY A 837 12.76 12.25 -32.18
CA GLY A 837 12.61 11.80 -33.56
C GLY A 837 13.13 12.77 -34.64
N THR A 838 13.54 12.22 -35.78
CA THR A 838 14.02 12.96 -36.97
C THR A 838 12.88 13.68 -37.70
N ALA A 839 12.85 15.02 -37.65
CA ALA A 839 11.97 15.81 -38.52
C ALA A 839 12.49 15.81 -39.98
N SER A 840 11.65 15.44 -40.96
CA SER A 840 11.99 15.48 -42.40
C SER A 840 11.25 16.60 -43.13
N TYR A 841 11.97 17.38 -43.95
CA TYR A 841 11.47 18.60 -44.61
C TYR A 841 10.95 18.35 -46.04
N SER A 842 9.95 17.50 -46.19
CA SER A 842 9.27 17.35 -47.49
C SER A 842 7.77 17.26 -47.30
N ASP A 843 7.10 18.38 -47.62
CA ASP A 843 5.71 18.50 -48.03
C ASP A 843 4.65 18.02 -46.99
N GLY A 844 4.25 18.91 -46.08
CA GLY A 844 2.94 18.84 -45.40
C GLY A 844 2.81 18.04 -44.09
N GLN A 845 3.88 17.75 -43.35
CA GLN A 845 3.79 16.94 -42.12
C GLN A 845 3.78 17.71 -40.78
N VAL A 846 2.99 17.15 -39.87
CA VAL A 846 2.77 17.49 -38.45
C VAL A 846 4.07 17.48 -37.65
N ARG A 847 4.21 18.39 -36.67
CA ARG A 847 5.36 18.45 -35.75
C ARG A 847 4.91 17.96 -34.37
N THR A 848 5.60 16.99 -33.77
CA THR A 848 5.20 16.45 -32.46
C THR A 848 6.07 16.97 -31.30
N ILE A 849 5.43 17.30 -30.17
CA ILE A 849 6.09 17.38 -28.86
C ILE A 849 6.13 15.97 -28.27
N GLY A 850 7.24 15.58 -27.66
CA GLY A 850 7.40 14.27 -27.05
C GLY A 850 6.52 14.11 -25.81
N SER A 851 6.62 15.04 -24.85
CA SER A 851 5.64 15.17 -23.76
C SER A 851 5.61 16.55 -23.12
N LEU A 852 4.47 16.88 -22.52
CA LEU A 852 4.29 17.97 -21.56
C LEU A 852 4.08 17.37 -20.17
N ARG A 853 4.67 17.99 -19.14
CA ARG A 853 4.58 17.53 -17.75
C ARG A 853 4.39 18.69 -16.77
N PHE A 854 3.45 18.56 -15.85
CA PHE A 854 3.12 19.56 -14.83
C PHE A 854 3.49 19.03 -13.45
N TYR A 855 4.10 19.84 -12.59
CA TYR A 855 4.50 19.42 -11.25
C TYR A 855 4.07 20.41 -10.18
N ASN A 856 3.82 19.91 -8.97
CA ASN A 856 3.53 20.76 -7.80
C ASN A 856 4.80 21.34 -7.15
N ALA A 857 4.64 22.14 -6.09
CA ALA A 857 5.75 22.77 -5.37
C ALA A 857 6.72 21.77 -4.69
N ALA A 858 6.28 20.54 -4.43
CA ALA A 858 7.11 19.47 -3.90
C ALA A 858 7.83 18.66 -4.99
N GLY A 859 7.59 18.96 -6.27
CA GLY A 859 8.18 18.26 -7.42
C GLY A 859 7.44 16.98 -7.82
N LEU A 860 6.24 16.74 -7.29
CA LEU A 860 5.36 15.63 -7.69
C LEU A 860 4.72 15.94 -9.05
N LEU A 861 4.68 14.96 -9.96
CA LEU A 861 3.98 15.07 -11.24
C LEU A 861 2.46 15.16 -10.97
N LEU A 862 1.81 16.18 -11.52
CA LEU A 862 0.38 16.40 -11.43
C LEU A 862 -0.36 15.90 -12.67
N TYR A 863 0.26 16.04 -13.84
CA TYR A 863 -0.32 15.66 -15.12
C TYR A 863 0.79 15.53 -16.16
N SER A 864 0.63 14.62 -17.12
CA SER A 864 1.46 14.58 -18.32
C SER A 864 0.68 14.12 -19.54
N VAL A 865 1.05 14.66 -20.69
CA VAL A 865 0.51 14.26 -21.99
C VAL A 865 1.66 14.08 -22.96
N SER A 866 1.59 13.08 -23.82
CA SER A 866 2.67 12.69 -24.73
C SER A 866 2.23 12.77 -26.20
N ASN A 867 3.18 12.79 -27.13
CA ASN A 867 2.93 12.75 -28.58
C ASN A 867 1.97 13.83 -29.12
N ILE A 868 2.12 15.05 -28.64
CA ILE A 868 1.20 16.15 -28.98
C ILE A 868 1.51 16.66 -30.38
N ASP A 869 0.54 16.53 -31.26
CA ASP A 869 0.59 17.07 -32.62
C ASP A 869 0.46 18.59 -32.63
N VAL A 870 1.37 19.24 -33.34
CA VAL A 870 1.33 20.69 -33.59
C VAL A 870 0.93 20.92 -35.05
N PRO A 871 -0.23 21.55 -35.31
CA PRO A 871 -0.72 21.83 -36.65
C PRO A 871 0.28 22.65 -37.44
N THR A 872 0.47 22.30 -38.72
CA THR A 872 1.19 23.15 -39.68
C THR A 872 0.26 23.50 -40.83
N SER A 873 0.05 24.79 -41.10
CA SER A 873 -0.70 25.27 -42.27
C SER A 873 0.18 26.14 -43.16
N ALA A 874 0.05 25.96 -44.48
CA ALA A 874 0.91 26.55 -45.51
C ALA A 874 0.52 27.98 -45.92
N THR A 875 -0.42 28.65 -45.24
CA THR A 875 -1.01 29.91 -45.72
C THR A 875 -0.73 31.08 -44.79
N VAL A 876 0.11 32.02 -45.25
CA VAL A 876 0.55 33.21 -44.51
C VAL A 876 -0.54 34.30 -44.56
N ASN A 877 -1.25 34.50 -43.45
CA ASN A 877 -1.87 35.78 -43.08
C ASN A 877 -2.23 35.78 -41.59
N ALA A 878 -1.34 36.29 -40.75
CA ALA A 878 -1.59 36.88 -39.42
C ALA A 878 -2.62 36.24 -38.45
N ALA A 879 -2.90 34.94 -38.54
CA ALA A 879 -3.74 34.23 -37.58
C ALA A 879 -2.85 33.54 -36.53
N THR A 880 -3.08 33.87 -35.27
CA THR A 880 -2.67 33.06 -34.10
C THR A 880 -3.22 31.64 -34.28
N HIS A 881 -2.38 30.62 -34.10
CA HIS A 881 -2.79 29.22 -34.21
C HIS A 881 -2.65 28.57 -32.84
N TYR A 882 -3.71 27.88 -32.41
CA TYR A 882 -3.84 27.26 -31.10
C TYR A 882 -3.64 25.74 -31.25
N THR A 883 -2.90 25.13 -30.33
CA THR A 883 -2.96 23.68 -30.08
C THR A 883 -3.76 23.51 -28.81
N ASP A 884 -4.98 23.00 -28.91
CA ASP A 884 -5.80 22.74 -27.75
C ASP A 884 -5.38 21.41 -27.13
N VAL A 885 -4.68 21.50 -26.00
CA VAL A 885 -4.47 20.36 -25.11
C VAL A 885 -5.39 20.62 -23.92
N ALA A 886 -6.49 19.87 -23.84
CA ALA A 886 -7.37 19.91 -22.68
C ALA A 886 -6.61 19.44 -21.44
N LEU A 887 -6.67 20.22 -20.36
CA LEU A 887 -6.01 19.93 -19.09
C LEU A 887 -7.09 19.88 -17.97
N PRO A 888 -6.99 18.94 -17.01
CA PRO A 888 -8.03 18.74 -16.00
C PRO A 888 -8.20 19.94 -15.05
N SER A 889 -9.42 20.08 -14.51
CA SER A 889 -9.84 21.22 -13.66
C SER A 889 -9.01 21.40 -12.38
N LEU A 890 -8.38 20.32 -11.87
CA LEU A 890 -7.56 20.33 -10.65
C LEU A 890 -6.22 21.09 -10.80
N VAL A 891 -5.76 21.34 -12.03
CA VAL A 891 -4.52 22.07 -12.34
C VAL A 891 -4.74 23.59 -12.26
N GLY A 892 -6.00 24.05 -12.27
CA GLY A 892 -6.38 25.46 -12.41
C GLY A 892 -6.07 26.04 -13.79
N VAL A 893 -5.61 25.19 -14.72
CA VAL A 893 -5.25 25.49 -16.10
C VAL A 893 -5.98 24.46 -16.96
N LYS A 894 -6.78 24.92 -17.93
CA LYS A 894 -7.52 24.06 -18.87
C LYS A 894 -6.88 23.98 -20.25
N TYR A 895 -6.09 24.97 -20.67
CA TYR A 895 -5.46 25.00 -21.99
C TYR A 895 -4.00 25.43 -21.96
N PHE A 896 -3.23 24.87 -22.89
CA PHE A 896 -1.84 25.20 -23.16
C PHE A 896 -1.71 25.79 -24.56
N ILE A 897 -1.31 27.07 -24.69
CA ILE A 897 -1.15 27.73 -25.99
C ILE A 897 0.33 27.99 -26.28
N MET A 898 0.76 27.64 -27.50
CA MET A 898 2.05 28.00 -28.06
C MET A 898 1.87 28.89 -29.30
N ASP A 899 2.31 30.14 -29.21
CA ASP A 899 2.32 31.05 -30.36
C ASP A 899 3.59 30.84 -31.19
N GLY A 900 3.44 30.41 -32.45
CA GLY A 900 4.53 30.29 -33.41
C GLY A 900 4.40 31.30 -34.56
N LEU A 901 5.50 31.97 -34.94
CA LEU A 901 5.60 32.69 -36.21
C LEU A 901 6.62 31.97 -37.11
N VAL A 902 6.18 31.61 -38.32
CA VAL A 902 7.09 31.23 -39.41
C VAL A 902 7.51 32.51 -40.13
N ASP A 903 8.75 32.97 -39.93
CA ASP A 903 9.30 34.08 -40.72
C ASP A 903 9.69 33.54 -42.11
N THR A 904 9.10 34.14 -43.15
CA THR A 904 9.32 33.76 -44.56
C THR A 904 10.34 34.66 -45.26
N ALA A 905 11.17 35.39 -44.52
CA ALA A 905 12.27 36.15 -45.11
C ALA A 905 13.18 35.23 -45.97
N ALA A 906 13.30 35.59 -47.25
CA ALA A 906 13.94 34.79 -48.29
C ALA A 906 15.33 34.25 -47.90
N SER A 907 15.51 32.93 -48.04
CA SER A 907 16.74 32.10 -47.92
C SER A 907 16.91 31.20 -46.68
N GLY A 908 15.93 31.11 -45.79
CA GLY A 908 15.85 30.02 -44.79
C GLY A 908 14.61 30.15 -43.94
N GLN A 909 13.78 29.11 -43.87
CA GLN A 909 12.60 29.10 -43.02
C GLN A 909 13.04 28.96 -41.56
N GLU A 910 12.77 29.97 -40.74
CA GLU A 910 13.02 29.96 -39.30
C GLU A 910 11.68 29.77 -38.56
N VAL A 911 11.59 28.75 -37.70
CA VAL A 911 10.41 28.50 -36.86
C VAL A 911 10.65 29.17 -35.51
N ILE A 912 10.00 30.30 -35.27
CA ILE A 912 10.17 31.09 -34.05
C ILE A 912 8.95 30.88 -33.16
N TRP A 913 9.14 30.31 -31.97
CA TRP A 913 8.12 30.31 -30.91
C TRP A 913 8.19 31.65 -30.18
N ARG A 914 7.08 32.38 -30.16
CA ARG A 914 6.97 33.77 -29.68
C ARG A 914 6.40 33.89 -28.27
N GLU A 915 5.61 32.91 -27.82
CA GLU A 915 5.09 32.89 -26.45
C GLU A 915 4.56 31.51 -26.07
N VAL A 916 4.69 31.14 -24.79
CA VAL A 916 4.06 29.96 -24.19
C VAL A 916 3.20 30.44 -23.02
N ARG A 917 1.88 30.27 -23.11
CA ARG A 917 0.91 30.70 -22.09
C ARG A 917 0.03 29.54 -21.63
N LEU A 918 -0.32 29.56 -20.36
CA LEU A 918 -1.30 28.67 -19.75
C LEU A 918 -2.61 29.47 -19.58
N TYR A 919 -3.78 28.85 -19.75
CA TYR A 919 -5.07 29.50 -19.59
C TYR A 919 -5.98 28.73 -18.65
N SER A 920 -6.74 29.46 -17.83
CA SER A 920 -7.88 28.93 -17.07
C SER A 920 -9.16 29.42 -17.72
N CYS A 921 -10.05 28.51 -18.11
CA CYS A 921 -11.27 28.87 -18.81
C CYS A 921 -12.50 28.33 -18.05
N ASN A 922 -13.49 29.20 -17.85
CA ASN A 922 -14.81 28.81 -17.37
C ASN A 922 -15.74 28.67 -18.58
N PHE A 923 -16.57 27.62 -18.58
CA PHE A 923 -17.72 27.58 -19.47
C PHE A 923 -18.67 28.71 -19.07
N GLN A 924 -19.36 29.29 -20.04
CA GLN A 924 -20.32 30.34 -19.77
C GLN A 924 -21.52 29.72 -19.05
N ASP A 925 -21.91 30.36 -17.95
CA ASP A 925 -23.07 30.06 -17.11
C ASP A 925 -23.71 31.45 -16.93
N THR A 926 -24.77 31.71 -17.71
CA THR A 926 -25.24 33.08 -17.97
C THR A 926 -26.11 33.60 -16.83
N ASP A 927 -26.84 32.73 -16.15
CA ASP A 927 -27.68 33.08 -15.01
C ASP A 927 -27.03 32.78 -13.63
N GLY A 928 -25.94 31.99 -13.61
CA GLY A 928 -25.13 31.68 -12.44
C GLY A 928 -25.69 30.55 -11.57
N ASP A 929 -26.52 29.67 -12.12
CA ASP A 929 -27.15 28.57 -11.37
C ASP A 929 -26.24 27.34 -11.19
N GLY A 930 -25.11 27.30 -11.90
CA GLY A 930 -24.09 26.26 -11.84
C GLY A 930 -24.19 25.22 -12.96
N ILE A 931 -25.15 25.34 -13.89
CA ILE A 931 -25.25 24.58 -15.11
C ILE A 931 -24.61 25.41 -16.25
N PRO A 932 -23.61 24.88 -16.96
CA PRO A 932 -23.07 25.57 -18.14
C PRO A 932 -24.14 25.72 -19.22
N ASN A 933 -24.11 26.81 -19.99
CA ASN A 933 -25.11 27.08 -21.03
C ASN A 933 -25.39 25.90 -22.00
N HIS A 934 -24.34 25.25 -22.51
CA HIS A 934 -24.48 24.07 -23.39
C HIS A 934 -25.11 22.83 -22.73
N LEU A 935 -25.40 22.89 -21.44
CA LEU A 935 -26.11 21.87 -20.65
C LEU A 935 -27.40 22.46 -20.04
N ASP A 936 -27.72 23.72 -20.33
CA ASP A 936 -28.77 24.50 -19.69
C ASP A 936 -29.84 24.93 -20.70
N LEU A 937 -31.05 24.47 -20.43
CA LEU A 937 -32.20 24.62 -21.32
C LEU A 937 -32.91 25.99 -21.20
N ASP A 938 -32.43 26.86 -20.30
CA ASP A 938 -32.88 28.24 -20.03
C ASP A 938 -31.66 29.04 -19.52
N SER A 939 -30.61 29.18 -20.34
CA SER A 939 -29.27 29.68 -19.99
C SER A 939 -29.28 31.01 -19.25
N ASP A 940 -30.24 31.90 -19.53
CA ASP A 940 -30.34 33.22 -18.90
C ASP A 940 -31.38 33.31 -17.76
N GLY A 941 -32.10 32.21 -17.50
CA GLY A 941 -33.03 32.01 -16.39
C GLY A 941 -34.27 32.90 -16.44
N ASP A 942 -34.68 33.36 -17.62
CA ASP A 942 -35.84 34.23 -17.78
C ASP A 942 -37.18 33.48 -17.88
N GLY A 943 -37.13 32.15 -18.04
CA GLY A 943 -38.27 31.25 -18.12
C GLY A 943 -38.77 30.97 -19.54
N CYS A 944 -38.04 31.41 -20.56
CA CYS A 944 -38.17 31.00 -21.95
C CYS A 944 -37.10 29.92 -22.25
N PRO A 945 -37.40 28.85 -23.00
CA PRO A 945 -36.38 27.84 -23.31
C PRO A 945 -35.46 28.33 -24.42
N ASP A 946 -34.17 28.04 -24.27
CA ASP A 946 -33.10 28.41 -25.20
C ASP A 946 -33.42 27.96 -26.63
N ALA A 947 -33.97 26.75 -26.77
CA ALA A 947 -34.48 26.21 -28.02
C ALA A 947 -35.42 27.14 -28.81
N ILE A 948 -36.24 27.97 -28.14
CA ILE A 948 -37.15 28.95 -28.76
C ILE A 948 -36.45 30.29 -29.03
N GLU A 949 -35.49 30.64 -28.18
CA GLU A 949 -34.77 31.92 -28.22
C GLU A 949 -33.58 31.90 -29.16
N GLY A 950 -33.20 30.72 -29.67
CA GLY A 950 -32.25 30.55 -30.75
C GLY A 950 -32.63 31.33 -32.02
N SER A 951 -31.70 31.43 -32.96
CA SER A 951 -31.87 32.26 -34.16
C SER A 951 -32.85 31.72 -35.20
N GLU A 952 -33.42 30.54 -34.96
CA GLU A 952 -34.23 29.77 -35.88
C GLU A 952 -35.71 29.80 -35.46
N ASN A 953 -36.65 29.47 -36.36
CA ASN A 953 -38.09 29.52 -36.05
C ASN A 953 -38.59 28.26 -35.34
N VAL A 954 -37.93 27.87 -34.25
CA VAL A 954 -38.44 26.87 -33.32
C VAL A 954 -39.68 27.45 -32.63
N THR A 955 -40.72 26.64 -32.47
CA THR A 955 -41.97 27.08 -31.84
C THR A 955 -42.29 26.19 -30.65
N TYR A 956 -43.10 26.69 -29.72
CA TYR A 956 -43.57 25.92 -28.54
C TYR A 956 -44.21 24.55 -28.87
N ARG A 957 -44.63 24.30 -30.13
CA ARG A 957 -45.17 23.00 -30.54
C ARG A 957 -44.10 21.97 -30.91
N MET A 958 -42.86 22.38 -31.03
CA MET A 958 -41.70 21.58 -31.44
C MET A 958 -40.82 21.20 -30.25
N ILE A 959 -40.97 21.88 -29.11
CA ILE A 959 -40.25 21.59 -27.87
C ILE A 959 -41.13 20.88 -26.84
N ASN A 960 -40.50 20.21 -25.90
CA ASN A 960 -41.16 19.67 -24.72
C ASN A 960 -41.44 20.79 -23.70
N PRO A 961 -42.59 20.76 -23.00
CA PRO A 961 -42.90 21.79 -21.99
C PRO A 961 -41.84 21.83 -20.88
N MET A 962 -41.51 23.03 -20.39
CA MET A 962 -40.59 23.23 -19.24
C MET A 962 -41.06 22.58 -17.92
N THR A 963 -42.28 22.02 -17.89
CA THR A 963 -42.84 21.28 -16.77
C THR A 963 -42.80 19.77 -16.97
N ALA A 964 -42.20 19.28 -18.07
CA ALA A 964 -42.10 17.86 -18.36
C ALA A 964 -41.20 17.19 -17.32
N THR A 965 -41.49 15.92 -17.03
CA THR A 965 -40.70 15.13 -16.07
C THR A 965 -39.43 14.53 -16.67
N SER A 966 -39.25 14.67 -17.99
CA SER A 966 -38.11 14.19 -18.79
C SER A 966 -38.05 15.03 -20.07
N ASN A 967 -36.84 15.32 -20.56
CA ASN A 967 -36.58 16.04 -21.82
C ASN A 967 -37.22 17.44 -21.84
N SER A 968 -37.36 18.08 -20.68
CA SER A 968 -37.95 19.42 -20.53
C SER A 968 -37.17 20.43 -21.37
N GLY A 969 -37.82 21.39 -22.05
CA GLY A 969 -37.10 22.41 -22.84
C GLY A 969 -36.55 21.93 -24.19
N GLN A 970 -36.14 20.67 -24.28
CA GLN A 970 -35.53 20.10 -25.49
C GLN A 970 -36.49 19.96 -26.69
N ILE A 971 -35.95 19.83 -27.90
CA ILE A 971 -36.73 19.73 -29.16
C ILE A 971 -37.36 18.33 -29.37
N GLY A 972 -38.60 18.13 -28.90
CA GLY A 972 -39.30 16.83 -28.90
C GLY A 972 -40.01 16.35 -30.18
N VAL A 973 -39.55 16.64 -31.41
CA VAL A 973 -40.34 16.32 -32.64
C VAL A 973 -40.32 14.84 -33.04
N LEU A 974 -41.50 14.20 -33.04
CA LEU A 974 -41.74 12.86 -33.61
C LEU A 974 -41.84 12.88 -35.14
N ALA A 975 -41.44 11.79 -35.80
CA ALA A 975 -41.35 11.55 -37.25
C ALA A 975 -42.57 11.90 -38.17
N ASN A 976 -43.66 12.46 -37.63
CA ASN A 976 -44.76 13.10 -38.38
C ASN A 976 -45.59 14.13 -37.58
N GLY A 977 -45.10 14.61 -36.43
CA GLY A 977 -45.66 15.72 -35.65
C GLY A 977 -47.04 15.54 -34.98
N THR A 978 -47.62 14.33 -34.80
CA THR A 978 -49.02 14.22 -34.31
C THR A 978 -49.47 13.08 -33.35
N THR A 979 -48.64 12.23 -32.73
CA THR A 979 -49.16 11.19 -31.78
C THR A 979 -48.33 11.00 -30.50
N ALA A 980 -48.99 10.87 -29.33
CA ALA A 980 -48.36 10.82 -28.01
C ALA A 980 -48.05 9.40 -27.48
N GLY A 981 -46.86 9.21 -26.87
CA GLY A 981 -46.48 8.07 -26.02
C GLY A 981 -45.00 7.61 -26.11
N THR A 982 -44.06 8.31 -25.43
CA THR A 982 -42.59 8.06 -25.22
C THR A 982 -41.67 8.04 -26.46
N PRO A 983 -40.38 8.45 -26.32
CA PRO A 983 -39.80 9.60 -27.02
C PRO A 983 -39.17 9.24 -28.36
N ALA A 984 -39.19 10.19 -29.28
CA ALA A 984 -38.14 10.30 -30.29
C ALA A 984 -38.02 11.78 -30.61
N GLN A 985 -37.11 12.46 -29.91
CA GLN A 985 -36.27 13.42 -30.61
C GLN A 985 -35.71 12.70 -31.83
N VAL A 986 -35.89 13.29 -33.01
CA VAL A 986 -35.26 12.75 -34.21
C VAL A 986 -33.87 13.36 -34.25
N ILE A 987 -32.93 12.65 -33.64
CA ILE A 987 -31.51 13.03 -33.59
C ILE A 987 -30.78 12.55 -34.82
N SER A 988 -29.83 13.35 -35.30
CA SER A 988 -28.97 12.96 -36.39
C SER A 988 -27.82 12.09 -35.90
N THR A 989 -27.57 11.00 -36.61
CA THR A 989 -26.39 10.16 -36.44
C THR A 989 -25.37 10.41 -37.56
N PHE A 990 -25.53 11.49 -38.34
CA PHE A 990 -24.60 11.85 -39.39
C PHE A 990 -23.41 12.60 -38.78
N PRO A 991 -22.14 12.27 -39.09
CA PRO A 991 -20.98 12.84 -38.38
C PRO A 991 -20.91 14.37 -38.33
N ALA A 992 -21.43 15.06 -39.35
CA ALA A 992 -21.40 16.52 -39.40
C ALA A 992 -22.44 17.20 -38.50
N ALA A 993 -23.48 16.49 -38.05
CA ALA A 993 -24.59 17.02 -37.26
C ALA A 993 -25.01 16.06 -36.13
N ARG A 994 -24.09 15.21 -35.68
CA ARG A 994 -24.32 14.16 -34.69
C ARG A 994 -24.81 14.79 -33.38
N GLY A 995 -25.84 14.23 -32.76
CA GLY A 995 -26.45 14.79 -31.54
C GLY A 995 -27.48 15.90 -31.77
N VAL A 996 -27.30 16.68 -32.84
CA VAL A 996 -28.22 17.78 -33.15
C VAL A 996 -29.62 17.30 -33.61
N PRO A 997 -30.72 17.90 -33.11
CA PRO A 997 -32.07 17.67 -33.60
C PRO A 997 -32.21 17.89 -35.12
N GLN A 998 -32.66 16.88 -35.86
CA GLN A 998 -32.78 16.91 -37.34
C GLN A 998 -33.71 18.00 -37.90
N LEU A 999 -34.52 18.64 -37.04
CA LEU A 999 -35.37 19.77 -37.42
C LEU A 999 -34.54 20.99 -37.87
N LEU A 1000 -33.35 21.13 -37.31
CA LEU A 1000 -32.44 22.28 -37.45
C LEU A 1000 -31.26 21.99 -38.37
N ASN A 1001 -31.17 20.78 -38.90
CA ASN A 1001 -30.08 20.38 -39.78
C ASN A 1001 -30.47 20.52 -41.25
N ASN A 1002 -29.50 20.94 -42.07
CA ASN A 1002 -29.67 20.91 -43.51
C ASN A 1002 -29.94 19.47 -44.02
N GLY A 1003 -30.63 19.37 -45.16
CA GLY A 1003 -31.08 18.07 -45.67
C GLY A 1003 -29.96 17.08 -46.07
N ALA A 1004 -28.70 17.50 -46.16
CA ALA A 1004 -27.57 16.62 -46.43
C ALA A 1004 -27.05 15.92 -45.16
N ASN A 1005 -27.29 16.53 -44.00
CA ASN A 1005 -26.82 16.05 -42.70
C ASN A 1005 -27.93 15.38 -41.88
N ASN A 1006 -29.11 15.17 -42.47
CA ASN A 1006 -30.22 14.43 -41.86
C ASN A 1006 -30.08 12.93 -42.14
N TYR A 1007 -29.47 12.19 -41.20
CA TYR A 1007 -29.41 10.73 -41.25
C TYR A 1007 -29.78 10.12 -39.89
N ASN A 1008 -30.86 9.34 -39.85
CA ASN A 1008 -31.19 8.43 -38.75
C ASN A 1008 -31.81 7.17 -39.34
N VAL A 1009 -31.08 6.06 -39.24
CA VAL A 1009 -31.37 4.80 -39.94
C VAL A 1009 -32.64 4.11 -39.45
N LEU A 1010 -33.04 4.38 -38.20
CA LEU A 1010 -34.10 3.64 -37.52
C LEU A 1010 -35.48 4.28 -37.73
N ASN A 1011 -35.58 5.62 -37.69
CA ASN A 1011 -36.87 6.29 -37.44
C ASN A 1011 -37.27 7.38 -38.47
N ASN A 1012 -36.37 7.80 -39.36
CA ASN A 1012 -36.64 8.82 -40.40
C ASN A 1012 -36.14 8.39 -41.79
N THR A 1013 -36.72 7.33 -42.34
CA THR A 1013 -36.38 6.78 -43.67
C THR A 1013 -36.61 7.73 -44.86
N ASN A 1014 -37.24 8.88 -44.63
CA ASN A 1014 -37.76 9.75 -45.68
C ASN A 1014 -36.80 10.89 -46.01
N ASN A 1015 -35.77 11.09 -45.16
CA ASN A 1015 -34.90 12.27 -45.17
C ASN A 1015 -35.70 13.58 -45.38
N THR A 1016 -36.77 13.76 -44.62
CA THR A 1016 -37.52 15.03 -44.64
C THR A 1016 -36.65 16.11 -44.00
N ALA A 1017 -35.98 16.88 -44.84
CA ALA A 1017 -35.08 17.99 -44.51
C ALA A 1017 -35.73 19.07 -43.63
N GLY A 1018 -34.89 19.76 -42.85
CA GLY A 1018 -35.20 20.85 -41.92
C GLY A 1018 -36.33 21.77 -42.38
N VAL A 1019 -37.41 21.80 -41.59
CA VAL A 1019 -38.55 22.70 -41.82
C VAL A 1019 -38.21 24.12 -41.34
N VAL A 1020 -37.14 24.28 -40.54
CA VAL A 1020 -36.78 25.51 -39.82
C VAL A 1020 -35.47 26.15 -40.33
N ASP A 1021 -34.51 25.37 -40.82
CA ASP A 1021 -33.22 25.77 -41.44
C ASP A 1021 -33.36 26.43 -42.84
N ASN A 1022 -34.36 27.30 -43.06
CA ASN A 1022 -34.37 28.14 -44.28
C ASN A 1022 -34.73 29.61 -44.04
N THR A 1023 -34.84 30.02 -42.78
CA THR A 1023 -35.50 31.28 -42.47
C THR A 1023 -34.58 32.50 -42.41
N ASP A 1024 -33.27 32.33 -42.25
CA ASP A 1024 -32.26 33.40 -42.30
C ASP A 1024 -31.46 33.43 -43.62
N GLY A 1025 -31.47 32.33 -44.38
CA GLY A 1025 -30.90 32.21 -45.72
C GLY A 1025 -29.53 31.54 -45.80
N SER A 1026 -29.00 31.00 -44.69
CA SER A 1026 -27.91 30.01 -44.70
C SER A 1026 -28.48 28.58 -44.63
N ALA A 1027 -27.61 27.58 -44.70
CA ALA A 1027 -27.98 26.16 -44.73
C ALA A 1027 -27.05 25.43 -43.77
N ASP A 1028 -27.34 25.62 -42.49
CA ASP A 1028 -26.40 25.37 -41.40
C ASP A 1028 -26.79 24.09 -40.63
N ILE A 1029 -26.15 23.86 -39.49
CA ILE A 1029 -26.35 22.72 -38.59
C ILE A 1029 -26.66 23.34 -37.23
N GLY A 1030 -27.74 22.91 -36.59
CA GLY A 1030 -28.24 23.53 -35.35
C GLY A 1030 -28.78 24.95 -35.55
N GLN A 1031 -28.88 25.70 -34.45
CA GLN A 1031 -29.24 27.12 -34.42
C GLN A 1031 -28.17 27.98 -33.73
N GLY A 1032 -28.20 29.29 -34.01
CA GLY A 1032 -27.41 30.29 -33.30
C GLY A 1032 -28.04 30.72 -31.95
N VAL A 1033 -27.25 31.31 -31.04
CA VAL A 1033 -27.71 31.72 -29.68
C VAL A 1033 -28.90 32.70 -29.61
N GLY A 1034 -29.28 33.35 -30.71
CA GLY A 1034 -30.37 34.34 -30.73
C GLY A 1034 -30.40 35.29 -29.52
N THR A 1035 -31.42 35.15 -28.67
CA THR A 1035 -31.65 35.88 -27.41
C THR A 1035 -31.46 35.06 -26.14
N SER A 1036 -31.16 33.75 -26.21
CA SER A 1036 -31.10 32.81 -25.07
C SER A 1036 -30.10 33.17 -23.97
N LEU A 1037 -29.17 34.08 -24.26
CA LEU A 1037 -28.17 34.55 -23.29
C LEU A 1037 -28.48 35.96 -22.75
N ASN A 1038 -29.72 36.44 -22.85
CA ASN A 1038 -30.08 37.82 -22.55
C ASN A 1038 -31.44 37.96 -21.83
N SER A 1039 -31.39 37.76 -20.52
CA SER A 1039 -32.54 37.84 -19.59
C SER A 1039 -33.25 39.20 -19.51
N THR A 1040 -32.82 40.19 -20.31
CA THR A 1040 -33.48 41.48 -20.44
C THR A 1040 -34.42 41.59 -21.65
N LEU A 1041 -34.37 40.63 -22.58
CA LEU A 1041 -35.18 40.58 -23.79
C LEU A 1041 -36.20 39.44 -23.70
N GLN A 1042 -37.45 39.75 -23.37
CA GLN A 1042 -38.51 38.73 -23.39
C GLN A 1042 -39.07 38.55 -24.81
N ASP A 1043 -38.90 37.35 -25.37
CA ASP A 1043 -39.38 37.03 -26.70
C ASP A 1043 -40.91 36.96 -26.83
N LEU A 1044 -41.40 37.37 -28.01
CA LEU A 1044 -42.83 37.43 -28.28
C LEU A 1044 -43.45 36.03 -28.29
N GLU A 1045 -42.73 35.02 -28.79
CA GLU A 1045 -43.10 33.60 -28.75
C GLU A 1045 -43.33 33.09 -27.32
N CYS A 1046 -42.63 33.62 -26.32
CA CYS A 1046 -42.73 33.22 -24.91
C CYS A 1046 -43.82 33.96 -24.09
N ARG A 1047 -44.57 34.87 -24.72
CA ARG A 1047 -45.71 35.55 -24.07
C ARG A 1047 -47.01 34.75 -24.22
N CYS A 1048 -47.63 34.37 -23.09
CA CYS A 1048 -48.94 33.71 -23.09
C CYS A 1048 -50.08 34.69 -23.47
N TYR A 1049 -50.17 35.07 -24.75
CA TYR A 1049 -51.35 35.65 -25.36
C TYR A 1049 -52.05 34.55 -26.18
N LYS A 1050 -53.28 34.18 -25.80
CA LYS A 1050 -54.18 33.57 -26.79
C LYS A 1050 -54.38 34.62 -27.89
N PRO A 1051 -54.02 34.35 -29.16
CA PRO A 1051 -54.32 35.27 -30.24
C PRO A 1051 -55.81 35.60 -30.23
N ALA A 1052 -56.17 36.83 -30.57
CA ALA A 1052 -57.58 37.21 -30.64
C ALA A 1052 -58.33 36.20 -31.52
N ASN A 1053 -59.45 35.66 -31.03
CA ASN A 1053 -60.30 34.80 -31.83
C ASN A 1053 -60.89 35.64 -32.99
N THR A 1054 -60.28 35.53 -34.17
CA THR A 1054 -60.68 36.26 -35.38
C THR A 1054 -61.67 35.48 -36.25
N SER A 1055 -61.95 34.21 -35.91
CA SER A 1055 -62.62 33.27 -36.81
C SER A 1055 -63.94 32.69 -36.26
N THR A 1056 -64.22 32.80 -34.96
CA THR A 1056 -65.50 32.38 -34.37
C THR A 1056 -66.08 33.46 -33.46
N ILE A 1057 -67.42 33.63 -33.49
CA ILE A 1057 -68.12 34.59 -32.63
C ILE A 1057 -67.93 34.13 -31.17
N GLY A 1058 -67.16 34.88 -30.38
CA GLY A 1058 -66.93 34.56 -28.97
C GLY A 1058 -68.25 34.57 -28.16
N LEU A 1059 -68.27 33.87 -27.02
CA LEU A 1059 -69.43 33.89 -26.13
C LEU A 1059 -69.74 35.33 -25.67
N PRO A 1060 -71.01 35.75 -25.61
CA PRO A 1060 -71.36 37.10 -25.20
C PRO A 1060 -70.93 37.37 -23.77
N THR A 1061 -70.23 38.50 -23.55
CA THR A 1061 -69.88 38.96 -22.20
C THR A 1061 -71.13 39.49 -21.50
N ASN A 1062 -71.66 38.70 -20.56
CA ASN A 1062 -72.95 39.00 -19.91
C ASN A 1062 -72.84 39.93 -18.70
N HIS A 1063 -71.62 40.21 -18.23
CA HIS A 1063 -71.37 41.09 -17.09
C HIS A 1063 -70.48 42.25 -17.50
N GLY A 1064 -70.81 43.48 -17.09
CA GLY A 1064 -69.98 44.62 -17.42
C GLY A 1064 -70.37 45.91 -16.72
N ILE A 1065 -69.38 46.76 -16.49
CA ILE A 1065 -69.52 48.06 -15.84
C ILE A 1065 -69.03 49.14 -16.81
N THR A 1066 -69.90 50.09 -17.16
CA THR A 1066 -69.53 51.21 -18.04
C THR A 1066 -69.81 52.55 -17.41
N ALA A 1067 -68.84 53.46 -17.46
CA ALA A 1067 -69.00 54.86 -17.06
C ALA A 1067 -69.64 55.72 -18.18
N LEU A 1068 -69.99 55.11 -19.31
CA LEU A 1068 -70.48 55.78 -20.52
C LEU A 1068 -71.97 55.57 -20.77
N GLY A 1069 -72.67 54.98 -19.78
CA GLY A 1069 -74.14 54.83 -19.79
C GLY A 1069 -74.69 53.85 -20.83
N ARG A 1070 -73.86 52.89 -21.29
CA ARG A 1070 -74.21 52.00 -22.42
C ARG A 1070 -74.71 50.61 -22.03
N ALA A 1071 -74.86 50.32 -20.74
CA ALA A 1071 -75.27 48.99 -20.28
C ALA A 1071 -76.75 48.72 -20.60
N GLY A 1072 -77.02 47.57 -21.24
CA GLY A 1072 -78.37 47.07 -21.51
C GLY A 1072 -78.74 47.00 -23.00
N ALA A 1073 -79.87 46.35 -23.27
CA ALA A 1073 -80.36 46.05 -24.63
C ALA A 1073 -80.60 47.31 -25.48
N ASP A 1074 -80.96 48.43 -24.86
CA ASP A 1074 -81.39 49.66 -25.55
C ASP A 1074 -80.22 50.55 -26.02
N ASN A 1075 -78.97 50.25 -25.63
CA ASN A 1075 -77.79 51.07 -25.95
C ASN A 1075 -76.67 50.27 -26.63
N GLY A 1076 -77.00 49.60 -27.74
CA GLY A 1076 -76.01 48.93 -28.60
C GLY A 1076 -75.54 47.57 -28.07
N ASN A 1077 -76.34 46.94 -27.21
CA ASN A 1077 -76.14 45.58 -26.69
C ASN A 1077 -74.85 45.37 -25.88
N TRP A 1078 -74.31 46.42 -25.27
CA TRP A 1078 -73.16 46.33 -24.37
C TRP A 1078 -73.60 45.84 -22.97
N PRO A 1079 -72.87 44.94 -22.28
CA PRO A 1079 -71.53 44.41 -22.59
C PRO A 1079 -71.49 43.23 -23.58
N MET A 1080 -72.64 42.64 -23.94
CA MET A 1080 -72.71 41.42 -24.78
C MET A 1080 -72.15 41.59 -26.19
N LYS A 1081 -71.99 42.84 -26.66
CA LYS A 1081 -71.27 43.20 -27.89
C LYS A 1081 -69.77 42.91 -27.79
N ILE A 1082 -69.19 42.96 -26.59
CA ILE A 1082 -67.87 42.43 -26.31
C ILE A 1082 -68.06 40.92 -26.13
N THR A 1083 -67.35 40.14 -26.91
CA THR A 1083 -67.47 38.67 -26.93
C THR A 1083 -66.14 38.06 -26.50
N GLY A 1084 -66.18 36.96 -25.74
CA GLY A 1084 -64.99 36.21 -25.31
C GLY A 1084 -64.44 36.60 -23.94
N ALA A 1085 -65.05 37.56 -23.23
CA ALA A 1085 -64.65 37.93 -21.86
C ALA A 1085 -65.74 37.56 -20.83
N TYR A 1086 -65.34 37.25 -19.59
CA TYR A 1086 -66.29 37.05 -18.48
C TYR A 1086 -66.85 38.38 -17.93
N THR A 1087 -66.10 39.48 -18.04
CA THR A 1087 -66.56 40.83 -17.64
C THR A 1087 -65.96 41.88 -18.56
N ALA A 1088 -66.76 42.85 -19.00
CA ALA A 1088 -66.31 44.00 -19.80
C ALA A 1088 -66.38 45.30 -19.01
N LEU A 1089 -65.32 46.10 -19.04
CA LEU A 1089 -65.25 47.42 -18.41
C LEU A 1089 -64.98 48.49 -19.49
N ASP A 1090 -65.76 49.57 -19.51
CA ASP A 1090 -65.57 50.67 -20.49
C ASP A 1090 -65.75 52.05 -19.87
N ALA A 1091 -64.76 52.92 -20.01
CA ALA A 1091 -64.82 54.34 -19.69
C ALA A 1091 -63.90 55.16 -20.62
N LYS A 1092 -64.29 56.41 -20.95
CA LYS A 1092 -63.45 57.34 -21.73
C LYS A 1092 -62.39 58.07 -20.90
N THR A 1093 -62.70 58.34 -19.62
CA THR A 1093 -61.89 59.23 -18.77
C THR A 1093 -61.80 58.76 -17.32
N LYS A 1094 -62.22 57.52 -17.03
CA LYS A 1094 -62.20 56.94 -15.68
C LYS A 1094 -61.38 55.66 -15.70
N GLY A 1095 -60.46 55.50 -14.76
CA GLY A 1095 -59.79 54.22 -14.52
C GLY A 1095 -60.60 53.34 -13.57
N LEU A 1096 -60.44 52.03 -13.66
CA LEU A 1096 -60.81 51.13 -12.57
C LEU A 1096 -59.81 51.37 -11.44
N VAL A 1097 -60.27 51.94 -10.33
CA VAL A 1097 -59.46 52.11 -9.13
C VAL A 1097 -59.86 51.02 -8.16
N LEU A 1098 -58.93 50.11 -7.90
CA LEU A 1098 -59.08 49.12 -6.85
C LEU A 1098 -58.64 49.74 -5.53
N ASN A 1099 -59.33 49.38 -4.45
CA ASN A 1099 -58.92 49.82 -3.12
C ASN A 1099 -57.51 49.30 -2.83
N ARG A 1100 -56.60 50.23 -2.51
CA ARG A 1100 -55.23 49.93 -2.11
C ARG A 1100 -55.19 49.85 -0.59
N LEU A 1101 -54.99 48.67 -0.06
CA LEU A 1101 -55.08 48.37 1.37
C LEU A 1101 -53.83 47.59 1.78
N THR A 1102 -53.35 47.77 3.01
CA THR A 1102 -52.29 46.92 3.57
C THR A 1102 -52.82 45.50 3.77
N THR A 1103 -51.94 44.50 3.90
CA THR A 1103 -52.35 43.11 4.15
C THR A 1103 -53.24 43.01 5.40
N ILE A 1104 -52.91 43.79 6.44
CA ILE A 1104 -53.68 43.85 7.69
C ILE A 1104 -55.09 44.42 7.43
N GLN A 1105 -55.19 45.47 6.63
CA GLN A 1105 -56.49 46.07 6.29
C GLN A 1105 -57.35 45.12 5.44
N ILE A 1106 -56.76 44.39 4.50
CA ILE A 1106 -57.46 43.39 3.68
C ILE A 1106 -58.01 42.26 4.55
N ASN A 1107 -57.21 41.75 5.49
CA ASN A 1107 -57.62 40.69 6.42
C ASN A 1107 -58.69 41.14 7.43
N GLY A 1108 -58.81 42.46 7.67
CA GLY A 1108 -59.85 43.05 8.52
C GLY A 1108 -61.20 43.30 7.82
N LEU A 1109 -61.30 43.06 6.51
CA LEU A 1109 -62.57 43.17 5.77
C LEU A 1109 -63.50 42.00 6.13
N THR A 1110 -64.80 42.17 5.87
CA THR A 1110 -65.75 41.04 5.77
C THR A 1110 -65.90 40.68 4.28
N PRO A 1111 -65.02 39.83 3.71
CA PRO A 1111 -64.96 39.65 2.26
C PRO A 1111 -66.09 38.78 1.73
N VAL A 1112 -66.42 38.98 0.46
CA VAL A 1112 -67.31 38.09 -0.32
C VAL A 1112 -66.55 37.52 -1.50
N ARG A 1113 -66.89 36.29 -1.93
CA ARG A 1113 -66.23 35.62 -3.07
C ARG A 1113 -66.21 36.54 -4.29
N GLY A 1114 -65.04 36.70 -4.90
CA GLY A 1114 -64.78 37.58 -6.04
C GLY A 1114 -64.43 39.03 -5.68
N MET A 1115 -64.37 39.39 -4.39
CA MET A 1115 -63.88 40.70 -3.98
C MET A 1115 -62.40 40.84 -4.35
N MET A 1116 -62.01 42.01 -4.86
CA MET A 1116 -60.64 42.32 -5.29
C MET A 1116 -60.12 43.55 -4.55
N ALA A 1117 -58.87 43.49 -4.10
CA ALA A 1117 -58.16 44.60 -3.47
C ALA A 1117 -56.68 44.54 -3.84
N TYR A 1118 -56.04 45.70 -3.99
CA TYR A 1118 -54.60 45.76 -4.23
C TYR A 1118 -53.88 45.82 -2.89
N ASP A 1119 -53.06 44.81 -2.59
CA ASP A 1119 -52.29 44.74 -1.36
C ASP A 1119 -51.02 45.58 -1.49
N THR A 1120 -50.91 46.65 -0.69
CA THR A 1120 -49.76 47.55 -0.77
C THR A 1120 -48.52 47.02 -0.08
N ASP A 1121 -48.65 46.02 0.80
CA ASP A 1121 -47.49 45.45 1.49
C ASP A 1121 -46.81 44.39 0.60
N LEU A 1122 -47.63 43.63 -0.15
CA LEU A 1122 -47.16 42.58 -1.07
C LEU A 1122 -47.09 43.04 -2.54
N ASN A 1123 -47.47 44.30 -2.83
CA ASN A 1123 -47.53 44.89 -4.17
C ASN A 1123 -48.31 44.06 -5.21
N CYS A 1124 -49.33 43.29 -4.78
CA CYS A 1124 -50.05 42.35 -5.63
C CYS A 1124 -51.55 42.68 -5.69
N LEU A 1125 -52.23 42.28 -6.78
CA LEU A 1125 -53.69 42.23 -6.80
C LEU A 1125 -54.17 40.96 -6.08
N LYS A 1126 -54.93 41.10 -5.00
CA LYS A 1126 -55.57 39.98 -4.31
C LYS A 1126 -57.02 39.80 -4.73
N ILE A 1127 -57.44 38.54 -4.86
CA ILE A 1127 -58.84 38.14 -5.01
C ILE A 1127 -59.25 37.22 -3.86
N TYR A 1128 -60.46 37.39 -3.35
CA TYR A 1128 -61.02 36.50 -2.34
C TYR A 1128 -61.78 35.36 -3.01
N ASP A 1129 -61.36 34.13 -2.81
CA ASP A 1129 -61.93 32.94 -3.47
C ASP A 1129 -63.20 32.39 -2.77
N GLY A 1130 -63.64 33.06 -1.70
CA GLY A 1130 -64.72 32.60 -0.81
C GLY A 1130 -64.23 32.10 0.54
N THR A 1131 -62.94 31.79 0.67
CA THR A 1131 -62.29 31.27 1.87
C THR A 1131 -61.03 32.04 2.26
N VAL A 1132 -60.18 32.42 1.30
CA VAL A 1132 -58.91 33.11 1.53
C VAL A 1132 -58.68 34.23 0.52
N TRP A 1133 -57.88 35.21 0.92
CA TRP A 1133 -57.33 36.22 0.02
C TRP A 1133 -56.00 35.72 -0.57
N ALA A 1134 -55.93 35.54 -1.88
CA ALA A 1134 -54.73 35.09 -2.56
C ALA A 1134 -54.22 36.16 -3.54
N CYS A 1135 -52.90 36.37 -3.59
CA CYS A 1135 -52.29 37.18 -4.65
C CYS A 1135 -52.43 36.45 -5.99
N TYR A 1136 -52.84 37.17 -7.01
CA TYR A 1136 -52.78 36.69 -8.38
C TYR A 1136 -51.30 36.67 -8.82
N THR A 1137 -50.64 35.50 -8.71
CA THR A 1137 -49.18 35.32 -8.83
C THR A 1137 -48.76 34.38 -9.95
N LYS A 1138 -49.70 33.64 -10.54
CA LYS A 1138 -49.45 32.72 -11.66
C LYS A 1138 -50.44 33.03 -12.78
N GLN A 1139 -49.93 33.08 -14.01
CA GLN A 1139 -50.74 33.18 -15.20
C GLN A 1139 -51.36 31.80 -15.48
N THR A 1140 -52.70 31.68 -15.40
CA THR A 1140 -53.38 30.41 -15.70
C THR A 1140 -53.72 30.37 -17.19
N CYS A 1141 -52.90 29.68 -17.99
CA CYS A 1141 -53.27 29.31 -19.35
C CYS A 1141 -54.02 27.96 -19.28
N ASP A 1142 -55.36 28.03 -19.34
CA ASP A 1142 -56.22 26.84 -19.33
C ASP A 1142 -56.24 26.23 -20.75
N GLN A 1143 -55.15 25.53 -21.04
CA GLN A 1143 -55.03 24.42 -22.00
C GLN A 1143 -53.60 23.87 -21.97
N TYR A 1144 -53.43 22.96 -21.01
CA TYR A 1144 -52.55 21.80 -21.11
C TYR A 1144 -52.90 20.97 -22.35
#